data_AF-A0AAU8N625-F1
#
_entry.id   AF-A0AAU8N625-F1
#
_cell.length_a   1.000
_cell.length_b   1.000
_cell.length_c   1.000
_cell.angle_alpha   90.00
_cell.angle_beta   90.00
_cell.angle_gamma   90.00
#
_symmetry.space_group_name_H-M   'P 1'
#
loop_
_entity.id
_entity.type
_entity.pdbx_description
1 polymer ?
#
loop_
_entity_poly.entity_id
_entity_poly.type
_entity_poly.pdbx_seq_one_letter_code
_entity_poly.pdbx_strand_id
1 'polypeptide(L)'
;MTGARAARWPLPRRPRAAHAPLPLAVVLLGLAGAALILLPLAGMGSRVAWGRLPALLSSPSAKAALGLSLRTCLASTAVCTALGVPLALLLSRQWRGVRVARVLIVLPMTMPPVVAGIALLATLGRKGVLGGTLDAWGLRIAFSTTAVVIAQVFVAMPFLVVTLEAALRSRDERAEMIARTLGAGPWRMLTRITLPMVGPALARGIALAMGRGLGEFGATIAFAGSKEGVTRTMPLAIYLQREEDTATALALAVVLIAVSLLLVGATALPWGALIRRWRLPVPPPQDDQGRTPPDQPRARSLPLALSFTSVERDVSMSLEIGAGRALALIGPNGSGKSTACLVAAGLLDATGGEARLGGRVLDGPGGFVPAGRRGIALLSQEPGLFAHMSVLENVAFGPRCQGLGRRASRRRALAELAAVGAERLAMRSGGALSGGQAARVALARALATSPRALILDEPMAALDVAARQEMRALVARRASEEGLTVLLVTHDVLDIASLADDVVVLEAGRVVERGEAARVLSAPGSDFTARLTGTSILMGTAAGSREDPRVDLGSGLVIHGRPGQGARQGEPAAALVPPDAVALYEEAPSGSPRNALPVVVRAVERSGALVTVGLDSGGRRLAATVTAGAVAQLGIAPGRELIAVIKAVEVRIVPRG
;
A
#
# COMPACT_ATOMS: atom_id res chain seq x y z
N MET A 1 33.91 -31.77 -23.43
CA MET A 1 32.69 -32.58 -23.18
C MET A 1 32.53 -32.77 -21.68
N THR A 2 31.66 -31.99 -21.03
CA THR A 2 31.05 -32.32 -19.74
C THR A 2 29.76 -31.52 -19.66
N GLY A 3 28.63 -32.22 -19.73
CA GLY A 3 27.31 -31.64 -19.96
C GLY A 3 26.80 -30.83 -18.78
N ALA A 4 26.49 -29.57 -19.02
CA ALA A 4 25.72 -28.72 -18.13
C ALA A 4 24.29 -29.27 -18.02
N ARG A 5 24.00 -30.00 -16.94
CA ARG A 5 22.62 -30.39 -16.59
C ARG A 5 21.82 -29.12 -16.30
N ALA A 6 20.83 -28.85 -17.15
CA ALA A 6 19.84 -27.81 -16.93
C ALA A 6 19.10 -28.06 -15.60
N ALA A 7 19.33 -27.18 -14.62
CA ALA A 7 18.63 -27.18 -13.35
C ALA A 7 17.13 -26.94 -13.58
N ARG A 8 16.32 -28.01 -13.55
CA ARG A 8 14.86 -27.93 -13.49
C ARG A 8 14.48 -27.42 -12.11
N TRP A 9 14.10 -26.14 -12.00
CA TRP A 9 13.52 -25.61 -10.79
C TRP A 9 12.16 -26.29 -10.54
N PRO A 10 11.93 -26.91 -9.37
CA PRO A 10 10.62 -27.43 -9.01
C PRO A 10 9.63 -26.25 -8.92
N LEU A 11 8.46 -26.41 -9.51
CA LEU A 11 7.33 -25.49 -9.28
C LEU A 11 7.14 -25.32 -7.77
N PRO A 12 6.84 -24.11 -7.26
CA PRO A 12 6.66 -23.89 -5.84
C PRO A 12 5.52 -24.77 -5.32
N ARG A 13 5.88 -25.88 -4.65
CA ARG A 13 4.92 -26.75 -3.97
C ARG A 13 4.35 -25.94 -2.82
N ARG A 14 3.08 -25.54 -2.92
CA ARG A 14 2.37 -24.94 -1.79
C ARG A 14 2.40 -25.93 -0.61
N PRO A 15 2.59 -25.46 0.63
CA PRO A 15 2.64 -26.34 1.78
C PRO A 15 1.33 -27.11 1.92
N ARG A 16 1.40 -28.42 2.20
CA ARG A 16 0.22 -29.29 2.38
C ARG A 16 -0.75 -28.77 3.45
N ALA A 17 -0.25 -28.04 4.44
CA ALA A 17 -1.04 -27.41 5.51
C ALA A 17 -1.95 -26.27 5.03
N ALA A 18 -1.72 -25.70 3.84
CA ALA A 18 -2.56 -24.64 3.27
C ALA A 18 -3.74 -25.17 2.44
N HIS A 19 -3.93 -26.49 2.38
CA HIS A 19 -5.03 -27.12 1.64
C HIS A 19 -6.19 -27.44 2.58
N ALA A 20 -7.17 -26.54 2.65
CA ALA A 20 -8.51 -26.90 3.09
C ALA A 20 -9.22 -27.60 1.91
N PRO A 21 -9.65 -28.88 2.05
CA PRO A 21 -10.39 -29.55 0.99
C PRO A 21 -11.74 -28.86 0.77
N LEU A 22 -12.15 -28.74 -0.50
CA LEU A 22 -13.49 -28.26 -0.83
C LEU A 22 -14.53 -29.32 -0.40
N PRO A 23 -15.75 -28.91 0.01
CA PRO A 23 -16.82 -29.85 0.27
C PRO A 23 -17.11 -30.72 -0.97
N LEU A 24 -17.36 -32.02 -0.77
CA LEU A 24 -17.58 -32.97 -1.87
C LEU A 24 -18.69 -32.52 -2.82
N ALA A 25 -19.79 -31.95 -2.30
CA ALA A 25 -20.88 -31.42 -3.11
C ALA A 25 -20.41 -30.32 -4.09
N VAL A 26 -19.50 -29.44 -3.64
CA VAL A 26 -18.93 -28.38 -4.49
C VAL A 26 -18.07 -28.99 -5.59
N VAL A 27 -17.29 -30.04 -5.27
CA VAL A 27 -16.47 -30.74 -6.27
C VAL A 27 -17.34 -31.44 -7.31
N LEU A 28 -18.39 -32.16 -6.88
CA LEU A 28 -19.30 -32.87 -7.77
C LEU A 28 -20.05 -31.91 -8.70
N LEU A 29 -20.60 -30.81 -8.16
CA LEU A 29 -21.25 -29.77 -8.97
C LEU A 29 -20.25 -29.09 -9.92
N GLY A 30 -19.01 -28.86 -9.47
CA GLY A 30 -17.94 -28.35 -10.32
C GLY A 30 -17.60 -29.28 -11.48
N LEU A 31 -17.52 -30.59 -11.23
CA LEU A 31 -17.29 -31.60 -12.26
C LEU A 31 -18.47 -31.70 -13.24
N ALA A 32 -19.70 -31.64 -12.74
CA ALA A 32 -20.90 -31.62 -13.58
C ALA A 32 -20.92 -30.38 -14.49
N GLY A 33 -20.59 -29.20 -13.95
CA GLY A 33 -20.45 -27.97 -14.73
C GLY A 33 -19.34 -28.05 -15.78
N ALA A 34 -18.19 -28.64 -15.44
CA ALA A 34 -17.12 -28.88 -16.40
C ALA A 34 -17.55 -29.87 -17.51
N ALA A 35 -18.23 -30.96 -17.15
CA ALA A 35 -18.75 -31.93 -18.11
C ALA A 35 -19.75 -31.30 -19.09
N LEU A 36 -20.64 -30.43 -18.61
CA LEU A 36 -21.60 -29.71 -19.45
C LEU A 36 -20.92 -28.86 -20.55
N ILE A 37 -19.76 -28.27 -20.24
CA ILE A 37 -18.98 -27.47 -21.19
C ILE A 37 -18.14 -28.36 -22.13
N LEU A 38 -17.54 -29.44 -21.59
CA LEU A 38 -16.58 -30.26 -22.32
C LEU A 38 -17.23 -31.33 -23.21
N LEU A 39 -18.39 -31.88 -22.84
CA LEU A 39 -19.05 -32.95 -23.59
C LEU A 39 -19.45 -32.53 -25.02
N PRO A 40 -20.02 -31.33 -25.28
CA PRO A 40 -20.30 -30.88 -26.65
C PRO A 40 -19.03 -30.74 -27.51
N LEU A 41 -17.92 -30.31 -26.91
CA LEU A 41 -16.63 -30.20 -27.60
C LEU A 41 -16.08 -31.58 -27.96
N ALA A 42 -16.18 -32.55 -27.05
CA ALA A 42 -15.80 -33.93 -27.30
C ALA A 42 -16.67 -34.59 -28.39
N GLY A 43 -18.00 -34.36 -28.34
CA GLY A 43 -18.95 -34.88 -29.34
C GLY A 43 -18.75 -34.29 -30.73
N MET A 44 -18.32 -33.03 -30.83
CA MET A 44 -17.91 -32.43 -32.11
C MET A 44 -16.60 -33.04 -32.61
N GLY A 45 -15.60 -33.20 -31.73
CA GLY A 45 -14.30 -33.79 -32.07
C GLY A 45 -14.37 -35.23 -32.58
N SER A 46 -15.35 -36.01 -32.11
CA SER A 46 -15.56 -37.40 -32.56
C SER A 46 -16.16 -37.51 -33.97
N ARG A 47 -16.82 -36.46 -34.46
CA ARG A 47 -17.46 -36.43 -35.79
C ARG A 47 -16.59 -35.81 -36.88
N VAL A 48 -15.40 -35.32 -36.53
CA VAL A 48 -14.50 -34.63 -37.46
C VAL A 48 -13.67 -35.63 -38.24
N ALA A 49 -13.64 -35.49 -39.57
CA ALA A 49 -12.81 -36.30 -40.45
C ALA A 49 -11.34 -35.85 -40.41
N TRP A 50 -10.62 -36.22 -39.34
CA TRP A 50 -9.23 -35.81 -39.07
C TRP A 50 -8.27 -36.03 -40.25
N GLY A 51 -8.45 -37.12 -41.01
CA GLY A 51 -7.63 -37.42 -42.20
C GLY A 51 -7.84 -36.47 -43.39
N ARG A 52 -9.01 -35.82 -43.50
CA ARG A 52 -9.32 -34.84 -44.57
C ARG A 52 -9.12 -33.40 -44.13
N LEU A 53 -8.84 -33.16 -42.85
CA LEU A 53 -8.70 -31.83 -42.27
C LEU A 53 -7.68 -30.94 -43.02
N PRO A 54 -6.47 -31.40 -43.38
CA PRO A 54 -5.51 -30.56 -44.11
C PRO A 54 -6.01 -30.14 -45.50
N ALA A 55 -6.76 -31.00 -46.19
CA ALA A 55 -7.33 -30.72 -47.50
C ALA A 55 -8.48 -29.71 -47.42
N LEU A 56 -9.38 -29.88 -46.45
CA LEU A 56 -10.51 -28.99 -46.20
C LEU A 56 -10.05 -27.58 -45.81
N LEU A 57 -9.02 -27.47 -44.98
CA LEU A 57 -8.41 -26.20 -44.58
C LEU A 57 -7.57 -25.56 -45.69
N SER A 58 -7.13 -26.34 -46.67
CA SER A 58 -6.37 -25.84 -47.82
C SER A 58 -7.25 -25.19 -48.89
N SER A 59 -8.58 -25.29 -48.76
CA SER A 59 -9.53 -24.70 -49.70
C SER A 59 -9.40 -23.16 -49.76
N PRO A 60 -9.60 -22.54 -50.95
CA PRO A 60 -9.50 -21.09 -51.12
C PRO A 60 -10.46 -20.31 -50.20
N SER A 61 -11.69 -20.80 -50.05
CA SER A 61 -12.73 -20.19 -49.22
C SER A 61 -12.39 -20.24 -47.73
N ALA A 62 -11.89 -21.38 -47.22
CA ALA A 62 -11.43 -21.52 -45.84
C ALA A 62 -10.25 -20.59 -45.53
N LYS A 63 -9.26 -20.51 -46.42
CA LYS A 63 -8.11 -19.61 -46.28
C LYS A 63 -8.53 -18.14 -46.30
N ALA A 64 -9.44 -17.76 -47.19
CA ALA A 64 -9.97 -16.40 -47.27
C ALA A 64 -10.74 -16.02 -46.00
N ALA A 65 -11.63 -16.89 -45.52
CA ALA A 65 -12.42 -16.66 -44.31
C ALA A 65 -11.55 -16.60 -43.04
N LEU A 66 -10.58 -17.51 -42.90
CA LEU A 66 -9.64 -17.53 -41.78
C LEU A 66 -8.74 -16.28 -41.79
N GLY A 67 -8.16 -15.95 -42.95
CA GLY A 67 -7.31 -14.77 -43.11
C GLY A 67 -8.05 -13.47 -42.84
N LEU A 68 -9.28 -13.33 -43.34
CA LEU A 68 -10.14 -12.18 -43.04
C LEU A 68 -10.44 -12.11 -41.53
N SER A 69 -10.85 -13.21 -40.92
CA SER A 69 -11.20 -13.26 -39.49
C SER A 69 -10.04 -12.88 -38.59
N LEU A 70 -8.83 -13.37 -38.88
CA LEU A 70 -7.64 -13.00 -38.12
C LEU A 70 -7.30 -11.52 -38.28
N ARG A 71 -7.36 -10.97 -39.49
CA ARG A 71 -7.09 -9.54 -39.75
C ARG A 71 -8.10 -8.63 -39.06
N THR A 72 -9.40 -8.90 -39.21
CA THR A 72 -10.44 -8.07 -38.57
C THR A 72 -10.43 -8.24 -37.06
N CYS A 73 -10.14 -9.43 -36.54
CA CYS A 73 -10.01 -9.67 -35.11
C CYS A 73 -8.79 -8.94 -34.51
N LEU A 74 -7.64 -8.95 -35.16
CA LEU A 74 -6.46 -8.17 -34.72
C LEU A 74 -6.73 -6.66 -34.77
N ALA A 75 -7.35 -6.17 -35.85
CA ALA A 75 -7.71 -4.76 -35.99
C ALA A 75 -8.73 -4.33 -34.92
N SER A 76 -9.80 -5.09 -34.73
CA SER A 76 -10.81 -4.80 -33.70
C SER A 76 -10.22 -4.88 -32.29
N THR A 77 -9.35 -5.86 -32.01
CA THR A 77 -8.66 -5.97 -30.71
C THR A 77 -7.76 -4.76 -30.44
N ALA A 78 -7.03 -4.28 -31.45
CA ALA A 78 -6.22 -3.07 -31.33
C ALA A 78 -7.09 -1.84 -31.02
N VAL A 79 -8.21 -1.67 -31.72
CA VAL A 79 -9.18 -0.58 -31.48
C VAL A 79 -9.83 -0.70 -30.10
N CYS A 80 -10.29 -1.89 -29.72
CA CYS A 80 -10.84 -2.19 -28.39
C CYS A 80 -9.83 -1.84 -27.29
N THR A 81 -8.55 -2.16 -27.47
CA THR A 81 -7.51 -1.84 -26.47
C THR A 81 -7.25 -0.34 -26.41
N ALA A 82 -7.14 0.32 -27.56
CA ALA A 82 -6.87 1.75 -27.65
C ALA A 82 -8.00 2.61 -27.05
N LEU A 83 -9.27 2.23 -27.25
CA LEU A 83 -10.44 2.97 -26.76
C LEU A 83 -10.94 2.45 -25.41
N GLY A 84 -10.93 1.13 -25.21
CA GLY A 84 -11.46 0.47 -24.02
C GLY A 84 -10.61 0.66 -22.79
N VAL A 85 -9.27 0.74 -22.89
CA VAL A 85 -8.41 1.00 -21.73
C VAL A 85 -8.65 2.40 -21.14
N PRO A 86 -8.63 3.51 -21.92
CA PRO A 86 -9.03 4.82 -21.42
C PRO A 86 -10.45 4.86 -20.88
N LEU A 87 -11.39 4.19 -21.54
CA LEU A 87 -12.78 4.12 -21.10
C LEU A 87 -12.91 3.43 -19.73
N ALA A 88 -12.24 2.29 -19.53
CA ALA A 88 -12.21 1.60 -18.24
C ALA A 88 -11.58 2.46 -17.14
N LEU A 89 -10.51 3.20 -17.45
CA LEU A 89 -9.90 4.15 -16.52
C LEU A 89 -10.89 5.28 -16.13
N LEU A 90 -11.65 5.79 -17.08
CA LEU A 90 -12.68 6.82 -16.85
C LEU A 90 -13.83 6.30 -15.98
N LEU A 91 -14.31 5.08 -16.25
CA LEU A 91 -15.38 4.44 -15.46
C LEU A 91 -14.94 4.01 -14.06
N SER A 92 -13.64 3.73 -13.88
CA SER A 92 -13.11 3.40 -12.56
C SER A 92 -13.20 4.57 -11.58
N ARG A 93 -13.29 5.81 -12.07
CA ARG A 93 -13.40 7.02 -11.26
C ARG A 93 -14.84 7.33 -10.87
N GLN A 94 -15.01 8.10 -9.80
CA GLN A 94 -16.33 8.54 -9.33
C GLN A 94 -16.66 9.91 -9.94
N TRP A 95 -17.75 9.98 -10.70
CA TRP A 95 -18.32 11.20 -11.27
C TRP A 95 -19.83 11.03 -11.47
N ARG A 96 -20.58 12.14 -11.55
CA ARG A 96 -22.05 12.17 -11.38
C ARG A 96 -22.83 11.23 -12.30
N GLY A 97 -22.31 10.90 -13.50
CA GLY A 97 -22.97 10.04 -14.50
C GLY A 97 -22.39 8.63 -14.65
N VAL A 98 -21.40 8.22 -13.84
CA VAL A 98 -20.67 6.96 -14.06
C VAL A 98 -21.58 5.72 -14.05
N ARG A 99 -22.65 5.74 -13.24
CA ARG A 99 -23.62 4.64 -13.16
C ARG A 99 -24.35 4.41 -14.48
N VAL A 100 -24.80 5.48 -15.13
CA VAL A 100 -25.48 5.40 -16.44
C VAL A 100 -24.50 4.94 -17.50
N ALA A 101 -23.28 5.48 -17.50
CA ALA A 101 -22.24 5.07 -18.46
C ALA A 101 -21.93 3.56 -18.38
N ARG A 102 -21.87 2.98 -17.16
CA ARG A 102 -21.70 1.52 -16.99
C ARG A 102 -22.83 0.72 -17.62
N VAL A 103 -24.08 1.13 -17.42
CA VAL A 103 -25.25 0.45 -18.02
C VAL A 103 -25.16 0.51 -19.54
N LEU A 104 -24.87 1.68 -20.11
CA LEU A 104 -24.74 1.86 -21.56
C LEU A 104 -23.62 1.02 -22.18
N ILE A 105 -22.52 0.80 -21.44
CA ILE A 105 -21.37 0.02 -21.92
C ILE A 105 -21.62 -1.48 -21.85
N VAL A 106 -22.42 -1.95 -20.90
CA VAL A 106 -22.82 -3.37 -20.82
C VAL A 106 -23.94 -3.70 -21.80
N LEU A 107 -24.72 -2.70 -22.23
CA LEU A 107 -25.86 -2.88 -23.12
C LEU A 107 -25.57 -3.76 -24.37
N PRO A 108 -24.46 -3.59 -25.12
CA PRO A 108 -24.15 -4.43 -26.27
C PRO A 108 -23.93 -5.91 -25.93
N MET A 109 -23.59 -6.24 -24.67
CA MET A 109 -23.45 -7.64 -24.22
C MET A 109 -24.81 -8.31 -23.99
N THR A 110 -25.84 -7.51 -23.69
CA THR A 110 -27.19 -8.00 -23.39
C THR A 110 -28.11 -7.99 -24.61
N MET A 111 -27.79 -7.17 -25.62
CA MET A 111 -28.55 -7.10 -26.86
C MET A 111 -28.36 -8.36 -27.71
N PRO A 112 -29.42 -8.90 -28.32
CA PRO A 112 -29.26 -9.92 -29.36
C PRO A 112 -28.32 -9.40 -30.47
N PRO A 113 -27.32 -10.18 -30.93
CA PRO A 113 -26.31 -9.70 -31.87
C PRO A 113 -26.89 -9.13 -33.17
N VAL A 114 -28.00 -9.70 -33.65
CA VAL A 114 -28.70 -9.21 -34.85
C VAL A 114 -29.28 -7.81 -34.62
N VAL A 115 -29.85 -7.54 -33.44
CA VAL A 115 -30.37 -6.22 -33.07
C VAL A 115 -29.23 -5.20 -33.01
N ALA A 116 -28.08 -5.58 -32.47
CA ALA A 116 -26.88 -4.75 -32.48
C ALA A 116 -26.43 -4.42 -33.93
N GLY A 117 -26.43 -5.41 -34.82
CA GLY A 117 -26.12 -5.19 -36.24
C GLY A 117 -27.10 -4.28 -36.96
N ILE A 118 -28.41 -4.42 -36.70
CA ILE A 118 -29.45 -3.52 -37.24
C ILE A 118 -29.26 -2.09 -36.72
N ALA A 119 -28.96 -1.91 -35.43
CA ALA A 119 -28.69 -0.60 -34.87
C ALA A 119 -27.45 0.06 -35.50
N LEU A 120 -26.37 -0.70 -35.72
CA LEU A 120 -25.18 -0.22 -36.44
C LEU A 120 -25.51 0.14 -37.89
N LEU A 121 -26.31 -0.67 -38.58
CA LEU A 121 -26.74 -0.38 -39.96
C LEU A 121 -27.64 0.86 -40.03
N ALA A 122 -28.56 1.04 -39.08
CA ALA A 122 -29.41 2.23 -39.00
C ALA A 122 -28.60 3.51 -38.71
N THR A 123 -27.44 3.38 -38.06
CA THR A 123 -26.57 4.50 -37.72
C THR A 123 -25.55 4.81 -38.82
N LEU A 124 -24.84 3.79 -39.31
CA LEU A 124 -23.65 3.90 -40.17
C LEU A 124 -23.88 3.36 -41.60
N GLY A 125 -25.05 2.80 -41.88
CA GLY A 125 -25.44 2.40 -43.23
C GLY A 125 -25.65 3.59 -44.15
N ARG A 126 -25.66 3.38 -45.46
CA ARG A 126 -25.74 4.47 -46.46
C ARG A 126 -26.95 5.41 -46.26
N LYS A 127 -28.09 4.86 -45.87
CA LYS A 127 -29.33 5.61 -45.54
C LYS A 127 -29.49 5.88 -44.05
N GLY A 128 -28.46 5.60 -43.25
CA GLY A 128 -28.47 5.77 -41.81
C GLY A 128 -28.22 7.21 -41.38
N VAL A 129 -28.39 7.47 -40.09
CA VAL A 129 -28.29 8.81 -39.48
C VAL A 129 -26.98 9.53 -39.82
N LEU A 130 -25.85 8.80 -39.82
CA LEU A 130 -24.52 9.34 -40.15
C LEU A 130 -24.05 8.92 -41.56
N GLY A 131 -24.85 8.14 -42.28
CA GLY A 131 -24.49 7.54 -43.56
C GLY A 131 -24.27 8.55 -44.67
N GLY A 132 -25.19 9.50 -44.83
CA GLY A 132 -25.12 10.53 -45.85
C GLY A 132 -23.91 11.45 -45.69
N THR A 133 -23.58 11.82 -44.45
CA THR A 133 -22.39 12.62 -44.13
C THR A 133 -21.08 11.85 -44.38
N LEU A 134 -21.05 10.55 -44.11
CA LEU A 134 -19.87 9.72 -44.36
C LEU A 134 -19.66 9.44 -45.86
N ASP A 135 -20.74 9.22 -46.62
CA ASP A 135 -20.67 9.03 -48.07
C ASP A 135 -20.25 10.33 -48.78
N ALA A 136 -20.64 11.50 -48.26
CA ALA A 136 -20.13 12.80 -48.71
C ALA A 136 -18.62 12.97 -48.51
N TRP A 137 -18.03 12.28 -47.54
CA TRP A 137 -16.58 12.19 -47.33
C TRP A 137 -15.93 11.00 -48.06
N GLY A 138 -16.69 10.29 -48.91
CA GLY A 138 -16.22 9.12 -49.66
C GLY A 138 -16.02 7.85 -48.82
N LEU A 139 -16.47 7.83 -47.57
CA LEU A 139 -16.28 6.72 -46.63
C LEU A 139 -17.49 5.77 -46.64
N ARG A 140 -17.41 4.71 -47.44
CA ARG A 140 -18.45 3.66 -47.51
C ARG A 140 -18.18 2.55 -46.49
N ILE A 141 -18.89 2.60 -45.35
CA ILE A 141 -18.67 1.68 -44.24
C ILE A 141 -19.47 0.38 -44.36
N ALA A 142 -20.79 0.45 -44.61
CA ALA A 142 -21.62 -0.75 -44.71
C ALA A 142 -21.18 -1.69 -45.85
N PHE A 143 -21.35 -3.00 -45.65
CA PHE A 143 -20.91 -4.04 -46.60
C PHE A 143 -19.39 -4.07 -46.89
N SER A 144 -18.57 -3.57 -45.96
CA SER A 144 -17.11 -3.56 -46.07
C SER A 144 -16.44 -4.30 -44.92
N THR A 145 -15.14 -4.59 -45.06
CA THR A 145 -14.30 -5.11 -43.97
C THR A 145 -14.28 -4.17 -42.75
N THR A 146 -14.39 -2.85 -42.97
CA THR A 146 -14.49 -1.86 -41.89
C THR A 146 -15.78 -2.04 -41.09
N ALA A 147 -16.90 -2.39 -41.73
CA ALA A 147 -18.14 -2.71 -41.02
C ALA A 147 -17.99 -3.95 -40.13
N VAL A 148 -17.24 -4.97 -40.58
CA VAL A 148 -16.91 -6.15 -39.75
C VAL A 148 -16.13 -5.71 -38.51
N VAL A 149 -15.10 -4.88 -38.66
CA VAL A 149 -14.29 -4.39 -37.53
C VAL A 149 -15.13 -3.58 -36.55
N ILE A 150 -15.99 -2.68 -37.03
CA ILE A 150 -16.87 -1.87 -36.16
C ILE A 150 -17.87 -2.75 -35.40
N ALA A 151 -18.51 -3.71 -36.07
CA ALA A 151 -19.41 -4.65 -35.42
C ALA A 151 -18.69 -5.46 -34.33
N GLN A 152 -17.49 -5.96 -34.64
CA GLN A 152 -16.66 -6.66 -33.66
C GLN A 152 -16.29 -5.76 -32.47
N VAL A 153 -15.86 -4.51 -32.70
CA VAL A 153 -15.52 -3.57 -31.62
C VAL A 153 -16.73 -3.29 -30.73
N PHE A 154 -17.90 -3.02 -31.31
CA PHE A 154 -19.13 -2.71 -30.58
C PHE A 154 -19.52 -3.82 -29.59
N VAL A 155 -19.38 -5.08 -30.01
CA VAL A 155 -19.76 -6.23 -29.19
C VAL A 155 -18.64 -6.74 -28.29
N ALA A 156 -17.36 -6.59 -28.69
CA ALA A 156 -16.21 -7.11 -27.97
C ALA A 156 -15.65 -6.14 -26.92
N MET A 157 -15.68 -4.82 -27.15
CA MET A 157 -15.10 -3.82 -26.25
C MET A 157 -15.64 -3.92 -24.81
N PRO A 158 -16.95 -4.14 -24.56
CA PRO A 158 -17.49 -4.26 -23.20
C PRO A 158 -16.80 -5.33 -22.34
N PHE A 159 -16.41 -6.46 -22.93
CA PHE A 159 -15.72 -7.54 -22.20
C PHE A 159 -14.37 -7.08 -21.64
N LEU A 160 -13.61 -6.31 -22.43
CA LEU A 160 -12.37 -5.69 -21.98
C LEU A 160 -12.64 -4.66 -20.89
N VAL A 161 -13.59 -3.75 -21.14
CA VAL A 161 -13.87 -2.61 -20.25
C VAL A 161 -14.34 -3.10 -18.88
N VAL A 162 -15.31 -4.00 -18.82
CA VAL A 162 -15.84 -4.54 -17.55
C VAL A 162 -14.77 -5.29 -16.77
N THR A 163 -13.98 -6.13 -17.45
CA THR A 163 -12.91 -6.92 -16.81
C THR A 163 -11.84 -6.00 -16.21
N LEU A 164 -11.41 -4.98 -16.97
CA LEU A 164 -10.39 -4.04 -16.54
C LEU A 164 -10.90 -3.08 -15.46
N GLU A 165 -12.14 -2.58 -15.61
CA GLU A 165 -12.77 -1.71 -14.61
C GLU A 165 -12.92 -2.43 -13.26
N ALA A 166 -13.38 -3.68 -13.25
CA ALA A 166 -13.51 -4.46 -12.03
C ALA A 166 -12.17 -4.58 -11.30
N ALA A 167 -11.10 -4.89 -12.04
CA ALA A 167 -9.75 -4.97 -11.49
C ALA A 167 -9.21 -3.62 -11.02
N LEU A 168 -9.54 -2.54 -11.73
CA LEU A 168 -9.17 -1.18 -11.32
C LEU A 168 -9.90 -0.79 -10.03
N ARG A 169 -11.19 -1.14 -9.86
CA ARG A 169 -11.96 -0.80 -8.66
C ARG A 169 -11.57 -1.62 -7.43
N SER A 170 -11.06 -2.84 -7.62
CA SER A 170 -10.61 -3.71 -6.52
C SER A 170 -9.12 -3.55 -6.21
N ARG A 171 -8.41 -2.60 -6.84
CA ARG A 171 -6.96 -2.44 -6.65
C ARG A 171 -6.66 -1.73 -5.33
N ASP A 172 -5.54 -2.08 -4.73
CA ASP A 172 -5.00 -1.35 -3.59
C ASP A 172 -4.42 0.01 -4.05
N GLU A 173 -5.01 1.10 -3.59
CA GLU A 173 -4.59 2.47 -3.92
C GLU A 173 -3.32 2.92 -3.16
N ARG A 174 -2.83 2.14 -2.19
CA ARG A 174 -1.64 2.48 -1.39
C ARG A 174 -0.40 2.70 -2.25
N ALA A 175 -0.18 1.85 -3.25
CA ALA A 175 0.93 2.01 -4.18
C ALA A 175 0.83 3.35 -4.95
N GLU A 176 -0.39 3.78 -5.27
CA GLU A 176 -0.63 5.05 -5.95
C GLU A 176 -0.37 6.25 -5.05
N MET A 177 -0.81 6.16 -3.79
CA MET A 177 -0.54 7.14 -2.76
C MET A 177 0.96 7.33 -2.53
N ILE A 178 1.73 6.25 -2.39
CA ILE A 178 3.18 6.30 -2.20
C ILE A 178 3.88 6.85 -3.46
N ALA A 179 3.44 6.46 -4.65
CA ALA A 179 4.01 7.02 -5.87
C ALA A 179 3.76 8.53 -5.99
N ARG A 180 2.61 9.03 -5.52
CA ARG A 180 2.31 10.48 -5.42
C ARG A 180 3.26 11.18 -4.44
N THR A 181 3.49 10.63 -3.24
CA THR A 181 4.44 11.23 -2.28
C THR A 181 5.89 11.24 -2.78
N LEU A 182 6.23 10.35 -3.72
CA LEU A 182 7.52 10.35 -4.41
C LEU A 182 7.57 11.28 -5.64
N GLY A 183 6.49 11.99 -5.95
CA GLY A 183 6.42 13.00 -7.02
C GLY A 183 6.00 12.45 -8.38
N ALA A 184 5.39 11.25 -8.45
CA ALA A 184 4.93 10.70 -9.73
C ALA A 184 3.81 11.55 -10.34
N GLY A 185 4.05 12.05 -11.55
CA GLY A 185 3.01 12.68 -12.36
C GLY A 185 1.97 11.67 -12.89
N PRO A 186 0.80 12.15 -13.38
CA PRO A 186 -0.33 11.29 -13.78
C PRO A 186 0.04 10.21 -14.81
N TRP A 187 0.86 10.56 -15.79
CA TRP A 187 1.29 9.61 -16.82
C TRP A 187 2.21 8.52 -16.29
N ARG A 188 3.14 8.88 -15.40
CA ARG A 188 4.05 7.91 -14.79
C ARG A 188 3.33 7.01 -13.80
N MET A 189 2.41 7.59 -13.05
CA MET A 189 1.49 6.90 -12.16
C MET A 189 0.73 5.80 -12.93
N LEU A 190 0.08 6.17 -14.04
CA LEU A 190 -0.64 5.24 -14.91
C LEU A 190 0.26 4.13 -15.47
N THR A 191 1.38 4.50 -16.09
CA THR A 191 2.22 3.55 -16.86
C THR A 191 3.15 2.68 -16.02
N ARG A 192 3.60 3.18 -14.85
CA ARG A 192 4.57 2.47 -14.01
C ARG A 192 3.96 1.80 -12.79
N ILE A 193 2.80 2.26 -12.33
CA ILE A 193 2.15 1.73 -11.13
C ILE A 193 0.82 1.07 -11.51
N THR A 194 -0.16 1.83 -12.00
CA THR A 194 -1.53 1.35 -12.20
C THR A 194 -1.62 0.23 -13.25
N LEU A 195 -1.14 0.45 -14.49
CA LEU A 195 -1.26 -0.53 -15.58
C LEU A 195 -0.52 -1.86 -15.29
N PRO A 196 0.72 -1.87 -14.76
CA PRO A 196 1.37 -3.11 -14.39
C PRO A 196 0.64 -3.91 -13.29
N MET A 197 0.00 -3.22 -12.34
CA MET A 197 -0.78 -3.88 -11.28
C MET A 197 -2.02 -4.57 -11.83
N VAL A 198 -2.73 -3.94 -12.77
CA VAL A 198 -3.89 -4.54 -13.46
C VAL A 198 -3.52 -5.32 -14.72
N GLY A 199 -2.23 -5.50 -15.01
CA GLY A 199 -1.73 -6.15 -16.23
C GLY A 199 -2.33 -7.53 -16.50
N PRO A 200 -2.46 -8.43 -15.51
CA PRO A 200 -3.14 -9.71 -15.70
C PRO A 200 -4.63 -9.57 -16.07
N ALA A 201 -5.32 -8.58 -15.52
CA ALA A 201 -6.72 -8.32 -15.86
C ALA A 201 -6.86 -7.70 -17.25
N LEU A 202 -5.95 -6.79 -17.62
CA LEU A 202 -5.86 -6.25 -18.97
C LEU A 202 -5.66 -7.36 -20.00
N ALA A 203 -4.70 -8.28 -19.77
CA ALA A 203 -4.45 -9.40 -20.67
C ALA A 203 -5.69 -10.30 -20.82
N ARG A 204 -6.37 -10.63 -19.71
CA ARG A 204 -7.63 -11.40 -19.74
C ARG A 204 -8.73 -10.67 -20.48
N GLY A 205 -8.92 -9.38 -20.21
CA GLY A 205 -9.92 -8.56 -20.90
C GLY A 205 -9.68 -8.47 -22.41
N ILE A 206 -8.41 -8.33 -22.83
CA ILE A 206 -8.01 -8.35 -24.25
C ILE A 206 -8.35 -9.71 -24.87
N ALA A 207 -8.03 -10.82 -24.20
CA ALA A 207 -8.37 -12.15 -24.73
C ALA A 207 -9.86 -12.44 -24.77
N LEU A 208 -10.63 -11.99 -23.78
CA LEU A 208 -12.10 -12.10 -23.80
C LEU A 208 -12.69 -11.29 -24.96
N ALA A 209 -12.23 -10.06 -25.17
CA ALA A 209 -12.65 -9.23 -26.31
C ALA A 209 -12.27 -9.88 -27.65
N MET A 210 -11.03 -10.36 -27.78
CA MET A 210 -10.56 -11.04 -28.98
C MET A 210 -11.36 -12.33 -29.25
N GLY A 211 -11.60 -13.16 -28.24
CA GLY A 211 -12.43 -14.36 -28.34
C GLY A 211 -13.86 -14.04 -28.75
N ARG A 212 -14.46 -12.99 -28.16
CA ARG A 212 -15.79 -12.52 -28.53
C ARG A 212 -15.85 -12.02 -29.97
N GLY A 213 -14.83 -11.27 -30.42
CA GLY A 213 -14.73 -10.77 -31.79
C GLY A 213 -14.53 -11.89 -32.82
N LEU A 214 -13.75 -12.92 -32.49
CA LEU A 214 -13.51 -14.09 -33.33
C LEU A 214 -14.80 -14.90 -33.56
N GLY A 215 -15.66 -14.99 -32.53
CA GLY A 215 -16.96 -15.68 -32.59
C GLY A 215 -18.13 -14.83 -33.06
N GLU A 216 -17.92 -13.55 -33.41
CA GLU A 216 -19.02 -12.66 -33.78
C GLU A 216 -19.54 -12.94 -35.20
N PHE A 217 -20.83 -13.25 -35.29
CA PHE A 217 -21.51 -13.51 -36.57
C PHE A 217 -22.78 -12.68 -36.76
N GLY A 218 -23.59 -12.45 -35.72
CA GLY A 218 -24.93 -11.90 -35.86
C GLY A 218 -24.97 -10.39 -36.15
N ALA A 219 -24.12 -9.61 -35.50
CA ALA A 219 -23.97 -8.19 -35.81
C ALA A 219 -23.28 -8.00 -37.16
N THR A 220 -22.30 -8.86 -37.46
CA THR A 220 -21.53 -8.84 -38.71
C THR A 220 -22.41 -9.14 -39.92
N ILE A 221 -23.25 -10.18 -39.90
CA ILE A 221 -24.11 -10.52 -41.03
C ILE A 221 -25.14 -9.43 -41.31
N ALA A 222 -25.74 -8.84 -40.26
CA ALA A 222 -26.75 -7.79 -40.39
C ALA A 222 -26.16 -6.46 -40.89
N PHE A 223 -24.94 -6.10 -40.51
CA PHE A 223 -24.32 -4.81 -40.87
C PHE A 223 -23.36 -4.87 -42.07
N ALA A 224 -22.55 -5.92 -42.17
CA ALA A 224 -21.53 -6.09 -43.19
C ALA A 224 -21.93 -7.09 -44.30
N GLY A 225 -22.97 -7.90 -44.12
CA GLY A 225 -23.36 -8.92 -45.10
C GLY A 225 -22.33 -10.05 -45.26
N SER A 226 -22.48 -10.88 -46.30
CA SER A 226 -21.81 -12.20 -46.42
C SER A 226 -20.92 -12.39 -47.66
N LYS A 227 -20.28 -11.31 -48.15
CA LYS A 227 -19.43 -11.35 -49.35
C LYS A 227 -18.11 -12.06 -49.09
N GLU A 228 -17.81 -13.07 -49.91
CA GLU A 228 -16.56 -13.84 -49.81
C GLU A 228 -15.33 -12.95 -50.02
N GLY A 229 -14.28 -13.20 -49.23
CA GLY A 229 -13.03 -12.42 -49.26
C GLY A 229 -13.12 -10.99 -48.68
N VAL A 230 -14.32 -10.45 -48.44
CA VAL A 230 -14.51 -9.06 -47.98
C VAL A 230 -15.17 -9.00 -46.60
N THR A 231 -16.27 -9.72 -46.39
CA THR A 231 -17.06 -9.67 -45.14
C THR A 231 -17.42 -11.04 -44.57
N ARG A 232 -17.24 -12.13 -45.33
CA ARG A 232 -17.49 -13.50 -44.87
C ARG A 232 -16.39 -13.98 -43.90
N THR A 233 -16.61 -13.75 -42.61
CA THR A 233 -15.75 -14.27 -41.52
C THR A 233 -15.97 -15.76 -41.31
N MET A 234 -15.09 -16.38 -40.53
CA MET A 234 -15.08 -17.82 -40.27
C MET A 234 -16.37 -18.32 -39.59
N PRO A 235 -16.95 -17.64 -38.58
CA PRO A 235 -18.26 -18.02 -38.04
C PRO A 235 -19.37 -18.01 -39.09
N LEU A 236 -19.38 -17.01 -39.98
CA LEU A 236 -20.37 -16.91 -41.05
C LEU A 236 -20.15 -17.98 -42.13
N ALA A 237 -18.89 -18.30 -42.44
CA ALA A 237 -18.55 -19.40 -43.33
C ALA A 237 -18.99 -20.75 -42.74
N ILE A 238 -18.79 -21.01 -41.44
CA ILE A 238 -19.27 -22.22 -40.76
C ILE A 238 -20.80 -22.33 -40.85
N TYR A 239 -21.52 -21.22 -40.61
CA TYR A 239 -22.98 -21.19 -40.70
C TYR A 239 -23.47 -21.55 -42.11
N LEU A 240 -22.94 -20.88 -43.14
CA LEU A 240 -23.35 -21.13 -44.53
C LEU A 240 -22.95 -22.55 -44.99
N GLN A 241 -21.75 -23.01 -44.62
CA GLN A 241 -21.30 -24.36 -44.97
C GLN A 241 -22.05 -25.44 -44.22
N ARG A 242 -22.69 -25.16 -43.07
CA ARG A 242 -23.53 -26.16 -42.39
C ARG A 242 -24.70 -26.58 -43.28
N GLU A 243 -25.24 -25.67 -44.09
CA GLU A 243 -26.34 -25.93 -45.01
C GLU A 243 -25.88 -26.70 -46.27
N GLU A 244 -24.62 -26.52 -46.68
CA GLU A 244 -24.05 -27.12 -47.91
C GLU A 244 -23.24 -28.41 -47.65
N ASP A 245 -22.25 -28.36 -46.75
CA ASP A 245 -21.35 -29.45 -46.41
C ASP A 245 -21.00 -29.44 -44.90
N THR A 246 -21.68 -30.33 -44.16
CA THR A 246 -21.47 -30.48 -42.72
C THR A 246 -20.03 -30.89 -42.36
N ALA A 247 -19.31 -31.62 -43.21
CA ALA A 247 -17.95 -32.05 -42.93
C ALA A 247 -16.98 -30.85 -42.96
N THR A 248 -17.12 -29.96 -43.94
CA THR A 248 -16.36 -28.70 -44.03
C THR A 248 -16.71 -27.76 -42.88
N ALA A 249 -17.99 -27.65 -42.52
CA ALA A 249 -18.43 -26.83 -41.38
C ALA A 249 -17.82 -27.29 -40.05
N LEU A 250 -17.79 -28.60 -39.77
CA LEU A 250 -17.16 -29.17 -38.58
C LEU A 250 -15.64 -28.94 -38.56
N ALA A 251 -14.97 -29.10 -39.71
CA ALA A 251 -13.54 -28.85 -39.84
C ALA A 251 -13.18 -27.39 -39.52
N LEU A 252 -13.94 -26.43 -40.06
CA LEU A 252 -13.78 -25.02 -39.75
C LEU A 252 -14.09 -24.70 -38.28
N ALA A 253 -15.15 -25.29 -37.71
CA ALA A 253 -15.50 -25.10 -36.31
C ALA A 253 -14.38 -25.55 -35.35
N VAL A 254 -13.76 -26.71 -35.61
CA VAL A 254 -12.62 -27.20 -34.81
C VAL A 254 -11.44 -26.25 -34.87
N VAL A 255 -11.12 -25.70 -36.04
CA VAL A 255 -10.02 -24.73 -36.16
C VAL A 255 -10.32 -23.44 -35.42
N LEU A 256 -11.55 -22.93 -35.51
CA LEU A 256 -11.96 -21.73 -34.78
C LEU A 256 -11.82 -21.94 -33.27
N ILE A 257 -12.21 -23.11 -32.77
CA ILE A 257 -12.08 -23.49 -31.35
C ILE A 257 -10.62 -23.64 -30.96
N ALA A 258 -9.80 -24.31 -31.76
CA ALA A 258 -8.37 -24.46 -31.50
C ALA A 258 -7.66 -23.09 -31.42
N VAL A 259 -7.99 -22.18 -32.34
CA VAL A 259 -7.47 -20.80 -32.32
C VAL A 259 -7.97 -20.06 -31.08
N SER A 260 -9.24 -20.17 -30.72
CA SER A 260 -9.81 -19.54 -29.52
C SER A 260 -9.16 -20.08 -28.23
N LEU A 261 -8.98 -21.39 -28.12
CA LEU A 261 -8.29 -22.04 -26.99
C LEU A 261 -6.83 -21.63 -26.89
N LEU A 262 -6.12 -21.53 -28.01
CA LEU A 262 -4.73 -21.08 -28.04
C LEU A 262 -4.62 -19.62 -27.57
N LEU A 263 -5.54 -18.75 -28.02
CA LEU A 263 -5.58 -17.33 -27.62
C LEU A 263 -5.91 -17.15 -26.13
N VAL A 264 -6.94 -17.83 -25.63
CA VAL A 264 -7.32 -17.77 -24.20
C VAL A 264 -6.26 -18.44 -23.33
N GLY A 265 -5.79 -19.62 -23.73
CA GLY A 265 -4.74 -20.38 -23.03
C GLY A 265 -3.42 -19.62 -22.94
N ALA A 266 -3.07 -18.84 -23.98
CA ALA A 266 -1.93 -17.94 -23.93
C ALA A 266 -2.02 -16.96 -22.75
N THR A 267 -3.21 -16.46 -22.38
CA THR A 267 -3.35 -15.54 -21.24
C THR A 267 -3.30 -16.19 -19.86
N ALA A 268 -3.47 -17.50 -19.78
CA ALA A 268 -3.35 -18.26 -18.53
C ALA A 268 -1.89 -18.54 -18.14
N LEU A 269 -0.94 -18.38 -19.07
CA LEU A 269 0.48 -18.58 -18.81
C LEU A 269 1.06 -17.46 -17.94
N PRO A 270 1.94 -17.77 -16.96
CA PRO A 270 2.59 -16.77 -16.12
C PRO A 270 3.71 -16.03 -16.88
N TRP A 271 3.33 -15.15 -17.81
CA TRP A 271 4.25 -14.36 -18.64
C TRP A 271 5.29 -13.59 -17.81
N GLY A 272 4.95 -13.16 -16.61
CA GLY A 272 5.87 -12.46 -15.70
C GLY A 272 7.08 -13.31 -15.25
N ALA A 273 6.91 -14.63 -15.13
CA ALA A 273 8.01 -15.56 -14.84
C ALA A 273 8.87 -15.81 -16.08
N LEU A 274 8.23 -15.91 -17.25
CA LEU A 274 8.92 -16.09 -18.53
C LEU A 274 9.79 -14.87 -18.87
N ILE A 275 9.25 -13.65 -18.76
CA ILE A 275 9.96 -12.41 -19.11
C ILE A 275 11.11 -12.10 -18.14
N ARG A 276 11.01 -12.50 -16.85
CA ARG A 276 12.15 -12.38 -15.90
C ARG A 276 13.35 -13.21 -16.33
N ARG A 277 13.13 -14.32 -17.05
CA ARG A 277 14.20 -15.21 -17.54
C ARG A 277 15.09 -14.55 -18.60
N TRP A 278 14.61 -13.49 -19.24
CA TRP A 278 15.32 -12.77 -20.31
C TRP A 278 15.89 -11.43 -19.86
N ARG A 279 15.70 -11.04 -18.59
CA ARG A 279 16.33 -9.84 -18.05
C ARG A 279 17.77 -10.16 -17.67
N LEU A 280 18.70 -9.65 -18.48
CA LEU A 280 20.13 -9.67 -18.18
C LEU A 280 20.38 -9.10 -16.76
N PRO A 281 21.23 -9.75 -15.94
CA PRO A 281 21.70 -9.14 -14.71
C PRO A 281 22.33 -7.79 -15.04
N VAL A 282 21.89 -6.75 -14.34
CA VAL A 282 22.53 -5.43 -14.42
C VAL A 282 23.90 -5.62 -13.78
N PRO A 283 25.02 -5.44 -14.50
CA PRO A 283 26.34 -5.53 -13.90
C PRO A 283 26.43 -4.52 -12.74
N PRO A 284 27.13 -4.86 -11.65
CA PRO A 284 27.40 -3.90 -10.59
C PRO A 284 28.02 -2.64 -11.22
N PRO A 285 27.70 -1.44 -10.71
CA PRO A 285 28.39 -0.25 -11.17
C PRO A 285 29.89 -0.50 -11.01
N GLN A 286 30.65 -0.36 -12.10
CA GLN A 286 32.09 -0.38 -12.02
C GLN A 286 32.53 0.79 -11.14
N ASP A 287 33.39 0.46 -10.19
CA ASP A 287 34.01 1.37 -9.25
C ASP A 287 34.64 2.57 -9.99
N ASP A 288 33.96 3.71 -9.92
CA ASP A 288 34.58 5.02 -10.12
C ASP A 288 35.20 5.39 -8.75
N GLN A 289 36.17 4.59 -8.32
CA GLN A 289 36.98 4.82 -7.12
C GLN A 289 37.79 6.10 -7.35
N GLY A 290 37.34 7.22 -6.79
CA GLY A 290 38.10 8.47 -6.80
C GLY A 290 37.28 9.77 -6.85
N ARG A 291 35.97 9.71 -7.10
CA ARG A 291 35.12 10.90 -6.95
C ARG A 291 34.30 10.80 -5.67
N THR A 292 34.82 11.44 -4.61
CA THR A 292 33.98 11.96 -3.54
C THR A 292 32.75 12.61 -4.18
N PRO A 293 31.52 12.25 -3.76
CA PRO A 293 30.35 12.94 -4.26
C PRO A 293 30.59 14.45 -4.07
N PRO A 294 30.28 15.30 -5.06
CA PRO A 294 30.42 16.74 -4.88
C PRO A 294 29.70 17.08 -3.58
N ASP A 295 30.43 17.77 -2.70
CA ASP A 295 29.96 18.28 -1.42
C ASP A 295 28.63 18.97 -1.70
N GLN A 296 27.53 18.25 -1.45
CA GLN A 296 26.22 18.69 -1.87
C GLN A 296 25.89 19.90 -1.00
N PRO A 297 25.35 20.97 -1.60
CA PRO A 297 24.66 22.03 -0.93
C PRO A 297 24.17 21.67 0.46
N ARG A 298 24.87 21.94 1.59
CA ARG A 298 24.29 21.65 2.92
C ARG A 298 22.88 22.22 2.87
N ALA A 299 21.91 21.31 2.88
CA ALA A 299 20.56 21.65 2.53
C ALA A 299 20.11 22.58 3.65
N ARG A 300 19.93 23.89 3.38
CA ARG A 300 19.40 24.81 4.40
C ARG A 300 18.21 24.13 5.08
N SER A 301 18.34 23.92 6.38
CA SER A 301 17.33 23.34 7.24
C SER A 301 16.09 24.23 7.16
N LEU A 302 14.89 23.65 7.06
CA LEU A 302 13.65 24.41 6.94
C LEU A 302 12.67 24.00 8.04
N PRO A 303 12.08 24.94 8.78
CA PRO A 303 11.07 24.62 9.78
C PRO A 303 9.80 24.07 9.11
N LEU A 304 9.08 23.20 9.80
CA LEU A 304 7.77 22.68 9.39
C LEU A 304 6.71 23.21 10.35
N ALA A 305 5.68 23.86 9.81
CA ALA A 305 4.53 24.30 10.60
C ALA A 305 3.24 23.70 10.02
N LEU A 306 2.36 23.23 10.90
CA LEU A 306 1.09 22.61 10.56
C LEU A 306 0.01 23.17 11.48
N SER A 307 -1.08 23.63 10.92
CA SER A 307 -2.30 23.99 11.64
C SER A 307 -3.49 23.51 10.82
N PHE A 308 -4.40 22.74 11.42
CA PHE A 308 -5.60 22.27 10.74
C PHE A 308 -6.66 21.79 11.73
N THR A 309 -7.89 21.74 11.24
CA THR A 309 -9.05 21.12 11.90
C THR A 309 -9.74 20.17 10.92
N SER A 310 -9.89 18.92 11.31
CA SER A 310 -10.54 17.87 10.53
C SER A 310 -11.77 17.36 11.28
N VAL A 311 -12.96 17.87 10.91
CA VAL A 311 -14.25 17.50 11.54
C VAL A 311 -14.54 16.00 11.38
N GLU A 312 -14.30 15.43 10.19
CA GLU A 312 -14.56 14.01 9.90
C GLU A 312 -13.75 13.06 10.81
N ARG A 313 -12.58 13.51 11.27
CA ARG A 313 -11.63 12.71 12.06
C ARG A 313 -11.55 13.15 13.52
N ASP A 314 -12.31 14.18 13.91
CA ASP A 314 -12.27 14.84 15.22
C ASP A 314 -10.86 15.21 15.68
N VAL A 315 -10.11 15.93 14.84
CA VAL A 315 -8.73 16.34 15.11
C VAL A 315 -8.57 17.84 14.90
N SER A 316 -8.00 18.55 15.87
CA SER A 316 -7.62 19.96 15.75
C SER A 316 -6.30 20.21 16.43
N MET A 317 -5.27 20.57 15.66
CA MET A 317 -3.93 20.77 16.23
C MET A 317 -3.12 21.83 15.48
N SER A 318 -2.16 22.39 16.21
CA SER A 318 -1.10 23.24 15.69
C SER A 318 0.25 22.70 16.17
N LEU A 319 1.17 22.48 15.23
CA LEU A 319 2.49 21.92 15.45
C LEU A 319 3.52 22.79 14.74
N GLU A 320 4.64 23.05 15.40
CA GLU A 320 5.79 23.74 14.82
C GLU A 320 7.06 22.97 15.15
N ILE A 321 7.86 22.71 14.13
CA ILE A 321 9.14 22.02 14.21
C ILE A 321 10.20 22.98 13.69
N GLY A 322 11.20 23.25 14.53
CA GLY A 322 12.34 24.08 14.15
C GLY A 322 13.13 23.48 12.98
N ALA A 323 13.88 24.34 12.30
CA ALA A 323 14.74 23.95 11.18
C ALA A 323 15.82 22.97 11.67
N GLY A 324 15.90 21.78 11.07
CA GLY A 324 16.85 20.72 11.46
C GLY A 324 16.56 20.09 12.82
N ARG A 325 15.46 20.44 13.47
CA ARG A 325 15.00 19.82 14.71
C ARG A 325 14.10 18.62 14.44
N ALA A 326 13.99 17.76 15.43
CA ALA A 326 13.13 16.60 15.44
C ALA A 326 12.05 16.75 16.52
N LEU A 327 10.79 16.57 16.12
CA LEU A 327 9.63 16.53 17.00
C LEU A 327 9.09 15.10 17.09
N ALA A 328 8.97 14.57 18.29
CA ALA A 328 8.21 13.35 18.54
C ALA A 328 6.73 13.66 18.78
N LEU A 329 5.85 13.03 18.01
CA LEU A 329 4.40 13.12 18.15
C LEU A 329 3.88 11.80 18.71
N ILE A 330 3.47 11.81 19.97
CA ILE A 330 3.09 10.62 20.72
C ILE A 330 1.65 10.70 21.20
N GLY A 331 1.06 9.58 21.62
CA GLY A 331 -0.31 9.53 22.13
C GLY A 331 -1.00 8.19 21.86
N PRO A 332 -2.20 7.96 22.42
CA PRO A 332 -2.96 6.74 22.24
C PRO A 332 -3.32 6.43 20.78
N ASN A 333 -3.67 5.18 20.48
CA ASN A 333 -4.22 4.83 19.18
C ASN A 333 -5.51 5.63 18.90
N GLY A 334 -5.66 6.12 17.67
CA GLY A 334 -6.79 6.98 17.30
C GLY A 334 -6.67 8.45 17.71
N SER A 335 -5.57 8.90 18.33
CA SER A 335 -5.43 10.30 18.77
C SER A 335 -5.18 11.35 17.66
N GLY A 336 -5.07 10.93 16.39
CA GLY A 336 -4.86 11.83 15.25
C GLY A 336 -3.43 11.94 14.74
N LYS A 337 -2.47 11.16 15.26
CA LYS A 337 -1.04 11.18 14.84
C LYS A 337 -0.85 10.97 13.33
N SER A 338 -1.41 9.88 12.77
CA SER A 338 -1.34 9.61 11.34
C SER A 338 -2.07 10.65 10.49
N THR A 339 -3.12 11.31 11.03
CA THR A 339 -3.79 12.43 10.36
C THR A 339 -2.82 13.59 10.15
N ALA A 340 -2.03 13.95 11.17
CA ALA A 340 -1.00 14.98 11.05
C ALA A 340 0.05 14.63 9.99
N CYS A 341 0.50 13.37 9.94
CA CYS A 341 1.43 12.87 8.92
C CYS A 341 0.86 13.02 7.50
N LEU A 342 -0.42 12.68 7.29
CA LEU A 342 -1.09 12.78 6.00
C LEU A 342 -1.27 14.23 5.54
N VAL A 343 -1.61 15.15 6.45
CA VAL A 343 -1.73 16.59 6.15
C VAL A 343 -0.38 17.15 5.73
N ALA A 344 0.67 16.86 6.50
CA ALA A 344 2.02 17.33 6.18
C ALA A 344 2.50 16.80 4.82
N ALA A 345 2.22 15.53 4.51
CA ALA A 345 2.58 14.90 3.23
C ALA A 345 1.74 15.39 2.02
N GLY A 346 0.62 16.09 2.25
CA GLY A 346 -0.30 16.53 1.19
C GLY A 346 -1.20 15.43 0.65
N LEU A 347 -1.53 14.46 1.51
CA LEU A 347 -2.48 13.39 1.25
C LEU A 347 -3.84 13.66 1.89
N LEU A 348 -3.90 14.63 2.81
CA LEU A 348 -5.10 15.18 3.42
C LEU A 348 -4.98 16.71 3.44
N ASP A 349 -6.10 17.41 3.29
CA ASP A 349 -6.11 18.87 3.23
C ASP A 349 -6.00 19.50 4.63
N ALA A 350 -5.25 20.59 4.75
CA ALA A 350 -5.12 21.38 5.98
C ALA A 350 -6.36 22.29 6.22
N THR A 351 -7.54 21.69 6.31
CA THR A 351 -8.83 22.43 6.43
C THR A 351 -8.81 23.34 7.66
N GLY A 352 -9.26 24.59 7.51
CA GLY A 352 -9.34 25.55 8.62
C GLY A 352 -7.99 26.09 9.13
N GLY A 353 -6.87 25.75 8.48
CA GLY A 353 -5.55 26.24 8.83
C GLY A 353 -4.60 26.28 7.63
N GLU A 354 -3.34 25.92 7.86
CA GLU A 354 -2.29 25.92 6.83
C GLU A 354 -1.15 24.94 7.15
N ALA A 355 -0.46 24.48 6.10
CA ALA A 355 0.79 23.74 6.19
C ALA A 355 1.91 24.54 5.51
N ARG A 356 3.05 24.72 6.19
CA ARG A 356 4.20 25.48 5.68
C ARG A 356 5.52 24.73 5.86
N LEU A 357 6.42 24.90 4.91
CA LEU A 357 7.81 24.44 5.00
C LEU A 357 8.75 25.61 4.68
N GLY A 358 9.49 26.09 5.69
CA GLY A 358 10.15 27.39 5.62
C GLY A 358 9.14 28.50 5.38
N GLY A 359 9.45 29.43 4.48
CA GLY A 359 8.52 30.50 4.09
C GLY A 359 7.42 30.08 3.09
N ARG A 360 7.42 28.81 2.63
CA ARG A 360 6.54 28.36 1.55
C ARG A 360 5.28 27.71 2.10
N VAL A 361 4.11 28.26 1.74
CA VAL A 361 2.81 27.64 1.96
C VAL A 361 2.67 26.40 1.07
N LEU A 362 2.35 25.27 1.68
CA LEU A 362 2.13 23.98 1.03
C LEU A 362 0.64 23.66 0.91
N ASP A 363 -0.17 24.15 1.84
CA ASP A 363 -1.61 23.95 1.89
C ASP A 363 -2.25 25.08 2.71
N GLY A 364 -3.43 25.55 2.31
CA GLY A 364 -4.12 26.69 2.93
C GLY A 364 -4.69 27.68 1.90
N PRO A 365 -5.14 28.87 2.34
CA PRO A 365 -5.79 29.86 1.46
C PRO A 365 -4.91 30.34 0.30
N GLY A 366 -3.58 30.33 0.49
CA GLY A 366 -2.60 30.72 -0.52
C GLY A 366 -2.34 29.68 -1.63
N GLY A 367 -2.95 28.49 -1.53
CA GLY A 367 -2.89 27.44 -2.55
C GLY A 367 -2.43 26.09 -2.02
N PHE A 368 -2.58 25.07 -2.87
CA PHE A 368 -2.27 23.69 -2.55
C PHE A 368 -1.11 23.15 -3.40
N VAL A 369 -0.08 22.64 -2.74
CA VAL A 369 1.05 21.94 -3.34
C VAL A 369 0.77 20.43 -3.28
N PRO A 370 0.75 19.72 -4.42
CA PRO A 370 0.59 18.27 -4.43
C PRO A 370 1.73 17.52 -3.70
N ALA A 371 1.39 16.35 -3.16
CA ALA A 371 2.36 15.41 -2.60
C ALA A 371 3.56 15.16 -3.55
N GLY A 372 4.75 14.97 -2.97
CA GLY A 372 6.00 14.77 -3.71
C GLY A 372 6.62 16.01 -4.36
N ARG A 373 5.91 17.15 -4.37
CA ARG A 373 6.47 18.47 -4.69
C ARG A 373 6.70 19.34 -3.46
N ARG A 374 6.32 18.85 -2.27
CA ARG A 374 6.41 19.57 -1.00
C ARG A 374 7.84 19.65 -0.43
N GLY A 375 8.78 18.84 -0.92
CA GLY A 375 10.09 18.68 -0.27
C GLY A 375 10.00 17.90 1.05
N ILE A 376 8.89 17.18 1.25
CA ILE A 376 8.61 16.35 2.42
C ILE A 376 8.55 14.90 1.96
N ALA A 377 9.26 14.01 2.65
CA ALA A 377 9.14 12.56 2.44
C ALA A 377 8.37 11.94 3.61
N LEU A 378 7.42 11.05 3.29
CA LEU A 378 6.64 10.30 4.26
C LEU A 378 7.07 8.83 4.24
N LEU A 379 7.42 8.31 5.40
CA LEU A 379 7.49 6.89 5.67
C LEU A 379 6.27 6.52 6.51
N SER A 380 5.30 5.84 5.90
CA SER A 380 4.13 5.31 6.59
C SER A 380 4.45 4.05 7.39
N GLN A 381 3.61 3.72 8.37
CA GLN A 381 3.69 2.51 9.19
C GLN A 381 3.85 1.24 8.34
N GLU A 382 3.11 1.16 7.23
CA GLU A 382 3.34 0.14 6.22
C GLU A 382 4.34 0.64 5.15
N PRO A 383 5.44 -0.10 4.88
CA PRO A 383 6.48 0.33 3.93
C PRO A 383 6.00 0.50 2.47
N GLY A 384 4.92 -0.18 2.07
CA GLY A 384 4.29 -0.09 0.75
C GLY A 384 5.27 -0.06 -0.44
N LEU A 385 6.07 -1.12 -0.59
CA LEU A 385 6.99 -1.27 -1.72
C LEU A 385 6.24 -1.76 -2.97
N PHE A 386 6.66 -1.30 -4.14
CA PHE A 386 6.13 -1.73 -5.43
C PHE A 386 6.57 -3.18 -5.71
N ALA A 387 5.65 -4.13 -5.54
CA ALA A 387 5.94 -5.56 -5.60
C ALA A 387 6.49 -6.02 -6.95
N HIS A 388 6.02 -5.40 -8.04
CA HIS A 388 6.43 -5.68 -9.42
C HIS A 388 7.78 -5.06 -9.80
N MET A 389 8.37 -4.22 -8.93
CA MET A 389 9.68 -3.62 -9.14
C MET A 389 10.75 -4.29 -8.28
N SER A 390 12.02 -4.16 -8.68
CA SER A 390 13.12 -4.51 -7.79
C SER A 390 13.30 -3.48 -6.68
N VAL A 391 14.01 -3.83 -5.61
CA VAL A 391 14.40 -2.90 -4.54
C VAL A 391 15.12 -1.66 -5.08
N LEU A 392 16.07 -1.85 -5.99
CA LEU A 392 16.78 -0.74 -6.64
C LEU A 392 15.83 0.19 -7.39
N GLU A 393 14.88 -0.36 -8.14
CA GLU A 393 13.92 0.45 -8.91
C GLU A 393 12.88 1.11 -7.99
N ASN A 394 12.56 0.51 -6.83
CA ASN A 394 11.74 1.14 -5.80
C ASN A 394 12.42 2.41 -5.26
N VAL A 395 13.67 2.31 -4.84
CA VAL A 395 14.43 3.45 -4.28
C VAL A 395 14.74 4.48 -5.36
N ALA A 396 15.06 4.07 -6.58
CA ALA A 396 15.32 4.98 -7.70
C ALA A 396 14.05 5.68 -8.23
N PHE A 397 12.85 5.24 -7.83
CA PHE A 397 11.59 5.76 -8.38
C PHE A 397 11.40 7.26 -8.09
N GLY A 398 11.61 7.70 -6.84
CA GLY A 398 11.51 9.09 -6.42
C GLY A 398 12.47 10.03 -7.16
N PRO A 399 13.80 9.77 -7.14
CA PRO A 399 14.77 10.55 -7.92
C PRO A 399 14.38 10.70 -9.40
N ARG A 400 13.88 9.64 -10.03
CA ARG A 400 13.42 9.71 -11.42
C ARG A 400 12.25 10.65 -11.58
N CYS A 401 11.33 10.68 -10.62
CA CYS A 401 10.15 11.55 -10.65
C CYS A 401 10.54 13.03 -10.51
N GLN A 402 11.64 13.29 -9.82
CA GLN A 402 12.28 14.60 -9.71
C GLN A 402 13.16 14.98 -10.91
N GLY A 403 13.16 14.18 -11.97
CA GLY A 403 13.87 14.48 -13.22
C GLY A 403 15.30 13.94 -13.32
N LEU A 404 15.82 13.23 -12.30
CA LEU A 404 17.15 12.62 -12.41
C LEU A 404 17.16 11.54 -13.51
N GLY A 405 18.23 11.53 -14.30
CA GLY A 405 18.48 10.52 -15.32
C GLY A 405 18.64 9.12 -14.72
N ARG A 406 18.30 8.08 -15.49
CA ARG A 406 18.28 6.67 -15.03
C ARG A 406 19.54 6.23 -14.29
N ARG A 407 20.73 6.56 -14.81
CA ARG A 407 22.01 6.18 -14.20
C ARG A 407 22.23 6.90 -12.87
N ALA A 408 22.01 8.21 -12.83
CA ALA A 408 22.13 9.02 -11.62
C ALA A 408 21.15 8.57 -10.52
N SER A 409 19.89 8.29 -10.89
CA SER A 409 18.90 7.78 -9.94
C SER A 409 19.28 6.43 -9.33
N ARG A 410 19.85 5.51 -10.13
CA ARG A 410 20.31 4.22 -9.64
C ARG A 410 21.53 4.35 -8.73
N ARG A 411 22.50 5.19 -9.10
CA ARG A 411 23.68 5.47 -8.25
C ARG A 411 23.24 6.00 -6.89
N ARG A 412 22.32 6.98 -6.89
CA ARG A 412 21.73 7.52 -5.66
C ARG A 412 21.00 6.45 -4.85
N ALA A 413 20.19 5.64 -5.52
CA ALA A 413 19.45 4.57 -4.85
C ALA A 413 20.36 3.53 -4.20
N LEU A 414 21.48 3.17 -4.83
CA LEU A 414 22.47 2.27 -4.24
C LEU A 414 23.13 2.88 -3.01
N ALA A 415 23.50 4.17 -3.06
CA ALA A 415 24.07 4.86 -1.90
C ALA A 415 23.10 4.87 -0.70
N GLU A 416 21.82 5.15 -0.93
CA GLU A 416 20.81 5.10 0.13
C GLU A 416 20.53 3.68 0.62
N LEU A 417 20.57 2.67 -0.26
CA LEU A 417 20.47 1.27 0.14
C LEU A 417 21.65 0.81 0.98
N ALA A 418 22.87 1.28 0.67
CA ALA A 418 24.05 1.02 1.48
C ALA A 418 23.92 1.67 2.86
N ALA A 419 23.44 2.93 2.93
CA ALA A 419 23.26 3.65 4.18
C ALA A 419 22.29 2.95 5.18
N VAL A 420 21.31 2.19 4.67
CA VAL A 420 20.36 1.41 5.51
C VAL A 420 20.75 -0.08 5.63
N GLY A 421 21.93 -0.48 5.13
CA GLY A 421 22.39 -1.88 5.16
C GLY A 421 21.56 -2.84 4.28
N ALA A 422 20.92 -2.34 3.23
CA ALA A 422 20.02 -3.10 2.34
C ALA A 422 20.58 -3.28 0.91
N GLU A 423 21.85 -2.98 0.66
CA GLU A 423 22.47 -3.08 -0.68
C GLU A 423 22.32 -4.45 -1.32
N ARG A 424 22.55 -5.53 -0.56
CA ARG A 424 22.39 -6.93 -1.02
C ARG A 424 20.98 -7.28 -1.50
N LEU A 425 19.99 -6.46 -1.18
CA LEU A 425 18.59 -6.66 -1.57
C LEU A 425 18.25 -5.98 -2.91
N ALA A 426 19.14 -5.17 -3.49
CA ALA A 426 18.88 -4.32 -4.66
C ALA A 426 18.16 -5.02 -5.83
N MET A 427 18.48 -6.28 -6.10
CA MET A 427 17.92 -7.05 -7.21
C MET A 427 16.68 -7.87 -6.85
N ARG A 428 16.32 -7.97 -5.57
CA ARG A 428 15.11 -8.69 -5.12
C ARG A 428 13.84 -7.93 -5.51
N SER A 429 12.75 -8.67 -5.66
CA SER A 429 11.41 -8.10 -5.84
C SER A 429 10.96 -7.40 -4.56
N GLY A 430 10.30 -6.25 -4.65
CA GLY A 430 9.74 -5.55 -3.48
C GLY A 430 8.77 -6.41 -2.67
N GLY A 431 8.04 -7.32 -3.34
CA GLY A 431 7.10 -8.25 -2.69
C GLY A 431 7.73 -9.50 -2.07
N ALA A 432 9.06 -9.63 -2.05
CA ALA A 432 9.78 -10.79 -1.52
C ALA A 432 10.60 -10.48 -0.26
N LEU A 433 10.36 -9.32 0.37
CA LEU A 433 11.09 -8.85 1.54
C LEU A 433 10.35 -9.18 2.84
N SER A 434 11.09 -9.38 3.93
CA SER A 434 10.51 -9.37 5.28
C SER A 434 10.06 -7.96 5.68
N GLY A 435 9.23 -7.85 6.73
CA GLY A 435 8.77 -6.55 7.24
C GLY A 435 9.92 -5.59 7.56
N GLY A 436 10.93 -6.06 8.31
CA GLY A 436 12.10 -5.24 8.64
C GLY A 436 12.97 -4.86 7.43
N GLN A 437 13.14 -5.77 6.46
CA GLN A 437 13.83 -5.45 5.20
C GLN A 437 13.06 -4.40 4.40
N ALA A 438 11.73 -4.49 4.37
CA ALA A 438 10.89 -3.54 3.67
C ALA A 438 10.93 -2.15 4.31
N ALA A 439 10.94 -2.06 5.65
CA ALA A 439 11.08 -0.81 6.38
C ALA A 439 12.41 -0.09 6.06
N ARG A 440 13.54 -0.80 6.10
CA ARG A 440 14.86 -0.27 5.70
C ARG A 440 14.84 0.27 4.26
N VAL A 441 14.31 -0.50 3.31
CA VAL A 441 14.21 -0.10 1.90
C VAL A 441 13.27 1.10 1.72
N ALA A 442 12.18 1.18 2.47
CA ALA A 442 11.28 2.33 2.43
C ALA A 442 11.94 3.60 2.96
N LEU A 443 12.78 3.52 4.00
CA LEU A 443 13.57 4.65 4.48
C LEU A 443 14.58 5.11 3.43
N ALA A 444 15.32 4.17 2.81
CA ALA A 444 16.21 4.50 1.69
C ALA A 444 15.46 5.19 0.54
N ARG A 445 14.26 4.70 0.19
CA ARG A 445 13.41 5.31 -0.84
C ARG A 445 12.96 6.72 -0.49
N ALA A 446 12.64 6.98 0.78
CA ALA A 446 12.29 8.31 1.26
C ALA A 446 13.50 9.27 1.17
N LEU A 447 14.65 8.86 1.71
CA LEU A 447 15.88 9.67 1.71
C LEU A 447 16.46 9.91 0.31
N ALA A 448 16.26 8.98 -0.63
CA ALA A 448 16.64 9.13 -2.03
C ALA A 448 15.98 10.33 -2.72
N THR A 449 14.94 10.94 -2.15
CA THR A 449 14.29 12.14 -2.69
C THR A 449 14.94 13.47 -2.28
N SER A 450 16.01 13.47 -1.48
CA SER A 450 16.58 14.68 -0.84
C SER A 450 15.50 15.51 -0.13
N PRO A 451 14.73 14.92 0.79
CA PRO A 451 13.71 15.69 1.50
C PRO A 451 14.36 16.78 2.36
N ARG A 452 13.62 17.86 2.59
CA ARG A 452 13.93 18.90 3.59
C ARG A 452 13.26 18.61 4.93
N ALA A 453 12.15 17.89 4.90
CA ALA A 453 11.55 17.32 6.09
C ALA A 453 11.18 15.84 5.88
N LEU A 454 11.38 15.03 6.91
CA LEU A 454 11.10 13.60 6.92
C LEU A 454 10.05 13.29 7.99
N ILE A 455 8.95 12.70 7.56
CA ILE A 455 7.88 12.24 8.45
C ILE A 455 8.00 10.73 8.58
N LEU A 456 8.08 10.25 9.81
CA LEU A 456 8.24 8.85 10.15
C LEU A 456 7.05 8.40 11.00
N ASP A 457 6.16 7.58 10.44
CA ASP A 457 5.03 6.99 11.16
C ASP A 457 5.36 5.57 11.60
N GLU A 458 5.77 5.39 12.86
CA GLU A 458 6.23 4.12 13.44
C GLU A 458 7.28 3.37 12.60
N PRO A 459 8.37 4.04 12.19
CA PRO A 459 9.32 3.53 11.19
C PRO A 459 10.04 2.24 11.61
N MET A 460 10.09 1.96 12.91
CA MET A 460 10.96 0.95 13.51
C MET A 460 10.21 -0.20 14.19
N ALA A 461 8.88 -0.19 14.16
CA ALA A 461 8.04 -1.18 14.86
C ALA A 461 8.27 -2.62 14.35
N ALA A 462 8.53 -2.78 13.05
CA ALA A 462 8.74 -4.09 12.42
C ALA A 462 10.21 -4.58 12.40
N LEU A 463 11.11 -3.86 13.07
CA LEU A 463 12.55 -4.14 13.08
C LEU A 463 12.96 -4.91 14.33
N ASP A 464 13.95 -5.79 14.16
CA ASP A 464 14.71 -6.32 15.29
C ASP A 464 15.53 -5.23 16.00
N VAL A 465 16.06 -5.55 17.18
CA VAL A 465 16.74 -4.59 18.06
C VAL A 465 17.95 -3.96 17.39
N ALA A 466 18.80 -4.75 16.72
CA ALA A 466 20.00 -4.24 16.06
C ALA A 466 19.64 -3.34 14.86
N ALA A 467 18.67 -3.75 14.06
CA ALA A 467 18.16 -2.99 12.94
C ALA A 467 17.54 -1.65 13.35
N ARG A 468 16.84 -1.62 14.49
CA ARG A 468 16.28 -0.39 15.06
C ARG A 468 17.37 0.59 15.43
N GLN A 469 18.43 0.12 16.10
CA GLN A 469 19.58 0.95 16.47
C GLN A 469 20.29 1.54 15.25
N GLU A 470 20.55 0.73 14.22
CA GLU A 470 21.16 1.19 12.95
C GLU A 470 20.32 2.28 12.29
N MET A 471 19.00 2.09 12.21
CA MET A 471 18.09 3.07 11.60
C MET A 471 17.99 4.36 12.43
N ARG A 472 17.97 4.25 13.76
CA ARG A 472 17.99 5.40 14.66
C ARG A 472 19.26 6.22 14.49
N ALA A 473 20.43 5.57 14.46
CA ALA A 473 21.70 6.26 14.23
C ALA A 473 21.74 6.96 12.85
N LEU A 474 21.20 6.33 11.80
CA LEU A 474 21.10 6.96 10.49
C LEU A 474 20.20 8.20 10.51
N VAL A 475 18.99 8.11 11.07
CA VAL A 475 18.05 9.25 11.13
C VAL A 475 18.63 10.39 11.96
N ALA A 476 19.23 10.09 13.13
CA ALA A 476 19.91 11.07 13.96
C ALA A 476 21.00 11.81 13.17
N ARG A 477 21.85 11.08 12.46
CA ARG A 477 22.91 11.65 11.62
C ARG A 477 22.36 12.57 10.54
N ARG A 478 21.29 12.16 9.84
CA ARG A 478 20.65 12.99 8.80
C ARG A 478 20.03 14.27 9.39
N ALA A 479 19.44 14.19 10.57
CA ALA A 479 18.89 15.36 11.25
C ALA A 479 20.00 16.34 11.64
N SER A 480 21.07 15.86 12.30
CA SER A 480 22.13 16.70 12.85
C SER A 480 23.13 17.22 11.80
N GLU A 481 23.58 16.38 10.87
CA GLU A 481 24.64 16.73 9.90
C GLU A 481 24.10 17.35 8.61
N GLU A 482 22.91 16.91 8.16
CA GLU A 482 22.31 17.34 6.88
C GLU A 482 21.17 18.35 7.06
N GLY A 483 20.82 18.71 8.30
CA GLY A 483 19.79 19.71 8.60
C GLY A 483 18.37 19.25 8.27
N LEU A 484 18.12 17.93 8.28
CA LEU A 484 16.81 17.35 7.98
C LEU A 484 15.85 17.58 9.15
N THR A 485 14.75 18.30 8.92
CA THR A 485 13.68 18.44 9.94
C THR A 485 12.89 17.13 10.03
N VAL A 486 12.65 16.62 11.23
CA VAL A 486 12.01 15.31 11.43
C VAL A 486 10.72 15.44 12.24
N LEU A 487 9.64 14.81 11.75
CA LEU A 487 8.44 14.51 12.53
C LEU A 487 8.38 13.01 12.76
N LEU A 488 8.50 12.57 14.01
CA LEU A 488 8.54 11.17 14.39
C LEU A 488 7.30 10.79 15.19
N VAL A 489 6.47 9.92 14.65
CA VAL A 489 5.43 9.23 15.42
C VAL A 489 6.02 7.92 15.93
N THR A 490 6.09 7.77 17.25
CA THR A 490 6.60 6.57 17.92
C THR A 490 5.94 6.39 19.28
N HIS A 491 6.04 5.18 19.81
CA HIS A 491 5.69 4.83 21.18
C HIS A 491 6.88 4.21 21.94
N ASP A 492 8.10 4.29 21.38
CA ASP A 492 9.32 3.78 22.00
C ASP A 492 10.08 4.96 22.66
N VAL A 493 10.31 4.87 23.97
CA VAL A 493 11.03 5.89 24.75
C VAL A 493 12.44 6.13 24.22
N LEU A 494 13.12 5.07 23.75
CA LEU A 494 14.49 5.19 23.25
C LEU A 494 14.53 5.91 21.89
N ASP A 495 13.48 5.77 21.07
CA ASP A 495 13.35 6.55 19.84
C ASP A 495 13.22 8.04 20.17
N ILE A 496 12.36 8.38 21.14
CA ILE A 496 12.15 9.77 21.59
C ILE A 496 13.46 10.33 22.15
N ALA A 497 14.07 9.64 23.10
CA ALA A 497 15.26 10.11 23.81
C ALA A 497 16.49 10.29 22.90
N SER A 498 16.58 9.52 21.81
CA SER A 498 17.74 9.56 20.91
C SER A 498 17.54 10.43 19.67
N LEU A 499 16.29 10.67 19.26
CA LEU A 499 15.98 11.35 18.01
C LEU A 499 15.29 12.68 18.18
N ALA A 500 14.45 12.86 19.20
CA ALA A 500 13.57 14.00 19.31
C ALA A 500 14.15 15.07 20.25
N ASP A 501 14.14 16.31 19.78
CA ASP A 501 14.43 17.47 20.63
C ASP A 501 13.22 17.85 21.47
N ASP A 502 12.03 17.79 20.84
CA ASP A 502 10.75 18.19 21.41
C ASP A 502 9.75 17.03 21.34
N VAL A 503 8.80 17.01 22.28
CA VAL A 503 7.70 16.05 22.33
C VAL A 503 6.38 16.81 22.34
N VAL A 504 5.42 16.31 21.56
CA VAL A 504 4.01 16.68 21.63
C VAL A 504 3.18 15.44 21.88
N VAL A 505 2.30 15.51 22.88
CA VAL A 505 1.35 14.46 23.23
C VAL A 505 -0.03 14.82 22.70
N LEU A 506 -0.61 13.92 21.92
CA LEU A 506 -1.96 14.01 21.39
C LEU A 506 -2.90 13.06 22.11
N GLU A 507 -4.01 13.58 22.61
CA GLU A 507 -5.14 12.81 23.14
C GLU A 507 -6.45 13.37 22.61
N ALA A 508 -7.38 12.50 22.21
CA ALA A 508 -8.68 12.88 21.64
C ALA A 508 -8.59 14.02 20.59
N GLY A 509 -7.62 13.92 19.68
CA GLY A 509 -7.44 14.87 18.58
C GLY A 509 -6.85 16.23 18.96
N ARG A 510 -6.40 16.42 20.22
CA ARG A 510 -5.88 17.69 20.75
C ARG A 510 -4.52 17.52 21.38
N VAL A 511 -3.72 18.59 21.38
CA VAL A 511 -2.43 18.63 22.08
C VAL A 511 -2.68 18.82 23.57
N VAL A 512 -2.27 17.85 24.39
CA VAL A 512 -2.44 17.88 25.85
C VAL A 512 -1.14 18.20 26.60
N GLU A 513 0.01 17.96 25.99
CA GLU A 513 1.31 18.24 26.57
C GLU A 513 2.34 18.54 25.47
N ARG A 514 3.23 19.50 25.71
CA ARG A 514 4.31 19.88 24.80
C ARG A 514 5.53 20.35 25.59
N GLY A 515 6.72 19.95 25.18
CA GLY A 515 7.98 20.44 25.75
C GLY A 515 9.19 19.71 25.23
N GLU A 516 10.38 20.05 25.75
CA GLU A 516 11.62 19.33 25.44
C GLU A 516 11.50 17.86 25.84
N ALA A 517 12.04 16.97 25.00
CA ALA A 517 11.96 15.53 25.21
C ALA A 517 12.49 15.10 26.60
N ALA A 518 13.63 15.66 27.02
CA ALA A 518 14.21 15.37 28.33
C ALA A 518 13.29 15.78 29.49
N ARG A 519 12.59 16.91 29.37
CA ARG A 519 11.64 17.40 30.39
C ARG A 519 10.39 16.53 30.44
N VAL A 520 9.79 16.23 29.29
CA VAL A 520 8.56 15.41 29.20
C VAL A 520 8.81 13.99 29.70
N LEU A 521 9.95 13.38 29.36
CA LEU A 521 10.30 12.04 29.82
C LEU A 521 10.64 11.98 31.31
N SER A 522 11.30 13.00 31.86
CA SER A 522 11.69 13.04 33.29
C SER A 522 10.59 13.55 34.24
N ALA A 523 9.54 14.16 33.68
CA ALA A 523 8.45 14.77 34.42
C ALA A 523 7.14 14.72 33.61
N PRO A 524 6.58 13.53 33.37
CA PRO A 524 5.40 13.36 32.53
C PRO A 524 4.21 14.13 33.10
N GLY A 525 3.64 15.05 32.31
CA GLY A 525 2.46 15.83 32.67
C GLY A 525 1.14 15.16 32.30
N SER A 526 1.14 14.26 31.32
CA SER A 526 -0.05 13.52 30.87
C SER A 526 -0.05 12.06 31.33
N ASP A 527 -1.23 11.46 31.37
CA ASP A 527 -1.38 10.05 31.74
C ASP A 527 -0.73 9.12 30.71
N PHE A 528 -0.76 9.50 29.43
CA PHE A 528 -0.08 8.75 28.38
C PHE A 528 1.44 8.75 28.56
N THR A 529 2.07 9.90 28.82
CA THR A 529 3.54 9.97 29.00
C THR A 529 3.98 9.24 30.26
N ALA A 530 3.20 9.30 31.34
CA ALA A 530 3.52 8.54 32.55
C ALA A 530 3.48 7.03 32.32
N ARG A 531 2.47 6.51 31.60
CA ARG A 531 2.45 5.09 31.19
C ARG A 531 3.62 4.73 30.30
N LEU A 532 3.98 5.61 29.36
CA LEU A 532 5.09 5.42 28.45
C LEU A 532 6.44 5.28 29.17
N THR A 533 6.66 6.05 30.25
CA THR A 533 7.89 6.00 31.05
C THR A 533 7.82 5.00 32.21
N GLY A 534 6.70 4.30 32.38
CA GLY A 534 6.46 3.42 33.53
C GLY A 534 6.27 4.16 34.86
N THR A 535 6.11 5.49 34.83
CA THR A 535 5.87 6.31 36.01
C THR A 535 4.45 6.06 36.53
N SER A 536 4.35 5.65 37.79
CA SER A 536 3.06 5.42 38.46
C SER A 536 2.45 6.76 38.85
N ILE A 537 1.16 6.94 38.57
CA ILE A 537 0.40 8.15 38.94
C ILE A 537 -0.54 7.77 40.08
N LEU A 538 -0.29 8.31 41.26
CA LEU A 538 -1.16 8.13 42.42
C LEU A 538 -1.97 9.40 42.64
N MET A 539 -3.26 9.33 42.30
CA MET A 539 -4.19 10.46 42.42
C MET A 539 -4.67 10.64 43.86
N GLY A 540 -4.76 11.90 44.29
CA GLY A 540 -5.25 12.26 45.61
C GLY A 540 -5.47 13.77 45.75
N THR A 541 -5.41 14.26 46.98
CA THR A 541 -5.47 15.70 47.27
C THR A 541 -4.13 16.18 47.81
N ALA A 542 -3.70 17.37 47.39
CA ALA A 542 -2.47 17.97 47.90
C ALA A 542 -2.62 18.28 49.40
N ALA A 543 -1.69 17.76 50.19
CA ALA A 543 -1.62 17.94 51.65
C ALA A 543 -0.21 18.37 52.06
N GLY A 544 -0.04 18.75 53.33
CA GLY A 544 1.26 19.17 53.88
C GLY A 544 1.64 20.61 53.53
N SER A 545 2.92 20.95 53.73
CA SER A 545 3.49 22.29 53.54
C SER A 545 4.46 22.32 52.34
N ARG A 546 5.00 23.49 51.99
CA ARG A 546 6.05 23.58 50.97
C ARG A 546 7.32 22.78 51.32
N GLU A 547 7.62 22.65 52.60
CA GLU A 547 8.80 21.95 53.12
C GLU A 547 8.55 20.44 53.29
N ASP A 548 7.29 20.03 53.40
CA ASP A 548 6.88 18.63 53.45
C ASP A 548 5.60 18.40 52.63
N PRO A 549 5.72 18.41 51.29
CA PRO A 549 4.57 18.25 50.42
C PRO A 549 4.15 16.80 50.38
N ARG A 550 2.83 16.60 50.43
CA ARG A 550 2.21 15.29 50.53
C ARG A 550 1.03 15.20 49.56
N VAL A 551 0.67 13.98 49.18
CA VAL A 551 -0.61 13.67 48.51
C VAL A 551 -1.35 12.70 49.40
N ASP A 552 -2.54 13.11 49.86
CA ASP A 552 -3.46 12.21 50.55
C ASP A 552 -4.27 11.44 49.50
N LEU A 553 -4.06 10.13 49.46
CA LEU A 553 -4.73 9.21 48.54
C LEU A 553 -6.07 8.71 49.07
N GLY A 554 -6.50 9.16 50.25
CA GLY A 554 -7.64 8.63 51.01
C GLY A 554 -7.29 7.36 51.79
N SER A 555 -8.21 6.89 52.64
CA SER A 555 -8.04 5.67 53.46
C SER A 555 -6.79 5.67 54.37
N GLY A 556 -6.31 6.85 54.77
CA GLY A 556 -5.12 7.03 55.62
C GLY A 556 -3.77 6.88 54.91
N LEU A 557 -3.76 6.72 53.57
CA LEU A 557 -2.55 6.56 52.78
C LEU A 557 -2.05 7.93 52.30
N VAL A 558 -0.86 8.30 52.74
CA VAL A 558 -0.22 9.57 52.39
C VAL A 558 1.10 9.31 51.69
N ILE A 559 1.33 9.99 50.57
CA ILE A 559 2.58 9.93 49.82
C ILE A 559 3.34 11.24 50.02
N HIS A 560 4.49 11.16 50.67
CA HIS A 560 5.47 12.22 50.76
C HIS A 560 6.27 12.32 49.46
N GLY A 561 6.49 13.54 49.01
CA GLY A 561 7.28 13.81 47.82
C GLY A 561 8.08 15.09 47.93
N ARG A 562 8.59 15.54 46.78
CA ARG A 562 9.10 16.89 46.59
C ARG A 562 8.07 17.76 45.85
N PRO A 563 8.07 19.08 46.08
CA PRO A 563 7.08 19.96 45.48
C PRO A 563 7.33 20.05 43.98
N GLY A 564 6.30 19.79 43.18
CA GLY A 564 6.22 20.24 41.79
C GLY A 564 5.71 21.67 41.73
N GLN A 565 5.92 22.33 40.59
CA GLN A 565 5.38 23.68 40.39
C GLN A 565 3.84 23.65 40.42
N GLY A 566 3.23 24.43 41.31
CA GLY A 566 1.81 24.79 41.23
C GLY A 566 0.80 24.00 42.07
N ALA A 567 1.18 22.96 42.83
CA ALA A 567 0.25 22.26 43.70
C ALA A 567 -0.11 23.11 44.95
N ARG A 568 -1.40 23.39 45.18
CA ARG A 568 -1.88 24.08 46.38
C ARG A 568 -2.62 23.11 47.29
N GLN A 569 -2.51 23.32 48.60
CA GLN A 569 -3.15 22.46 49.60
C GLN A 569 -4.66 22.41 49.38
N GLY A 570 -5.24 21.20 49.48
CA GLY A 570 -6.66 20.94 49.29
C GLY A 570 -7.11 20.77 47.83
N GLU A 571 -6.24 21.08 46.85
CA GLU A 571 -6.56 20.88 45.43
C GLU A 571 -6.24 19.44 44.98
N PRO A 572 -6.89 18.94 43.91
CA PRO A 572 -6.53 17.66 43.32
C PRO A 572 -5.06 17.65 42.87
N ALA A 573 -4.36 16.57 43.21
CA ALA A 573 -2.95 16.41 42.91
C ALA A 573 -2.62 14.94 42.60
N ALA A 574 -1.45 14.74 41.99
CA ALA A 574 -0.90 13.42 41.76
C ALA A 574 0.53 13.32 42.28
N ALA A 575 0.85 12.20 42.90
CA ALA A 575 2.22 11.79 43.15
C ALA A 575 2.71 10.96 41.96
N LEU A 576 3.72 11.49 41.25
CA LEU A 576 4.43 10.80 40.18
C LEU A 576 5.56 9.98 40.81
N VAL A 577 5.46 8.66 40.71
CA VAL A 577 6.40 7.70 41.29
C VAL A 577 7.10 6.94 40.16
N PRO A 578 8.38 7.26 39.86
CA PRO A 578 9.18 6.48 38.93
C PRO A 578 9.36 5.05 39.43
N PRO A 579 9.46 4.05 38.54
CA PRO A 579 9.58 2.65 38.97
C PRO A 579 10.91 2.38 39.71
N ASP A 580 11.96 3.12 39.38
CA ASP A 580 13.27 3.00 40.03
C ASP A 580 13.29 3.58 41.45
N ALA A 581 12.28 4.37 41.82
CA ALA A 581 12.10 4.94 43.16
C ALA A 581 11.47 3.95 44.16
N VAL A 582 10.98 2.80 43.66
CA VAL A 582 10.21 1.82 44.42
C VAL A 582 11.09 0.60 44.71
N ALA A 583 11.39 0.38 45.98
CA ALA A 583 12.04 -0.83 46.47
C ALA A 583 10.99 -1.79 47.08
N LEU A 584 11.23 -3.10 46.96
CA LEU A 584 10.32 -4.14 47.44
C LEU A 584 10.93 -4.86 48.65
N TYR A 585 10.12 -5.00 49.70
CA TYR A 585 10.49 -5.65 50.95
C TYR A 585 9.40 -6.62 51.41
N GLU A 586 9.75 -7.60 52.24
CA GLU A 586 8.76 -8.43 52.95
C GLU A 586 8.17 -7.66 54.15
N GLU A 587 9.01 -6.92 54.86
CA GLU A 587 8.64 -6.06 55.99
C GLU A 587 9.21 -4.66 55.81
N ALA A 588 8.52 -3.63 56.30
CA ALA A 588 8.91 -2.24 56.10
C ALA A 588 10.26 -1.97 56.81
N PRO A 589 11.31 -1.56 56.09
CA PRO A 589 12.60 -1.28 56.70
C PRO A 589 12.53 0.00 57.54
N SER A 590 13.33 0.06 58.60
CA SER A 590 13.59 1.31 59.31
C SER A 590 14.60 2.16 58.52
N GLY A 591 14.35 3.46 58.36
CA GLY A 591 15.25 4.34 57.62
C GLY A 591 14.63 5.66 57.19
N SER A 592 15.31 6.31 56.24
CA SER A 592 14.90 7.60 55.66
C SER A 592 13.81 7.56 54.57
N PRO A 593 13.45 6.43 53.91
CA PRO A 593 12.26 6.39 53.06
C PRO A 593 10.99 6.72 53.85
N ARG A 594 10.17 7.63 53.32
CA ARG A 594 8.99 8.16 54.03
C ARG A 594 7.67 7.55 53.58
N ASN A 595 7.70 6.69 52.58
CA ASN A 595 6.51 6.06 52.02
C ASN A 595 6.67 4.55 52.09
N ALA A 596 5.69 3.87 52.68
CA ALA A 596 5.60 2.42 52.72
C ALA A 596 4.14 2.02 52.47
N LEU A 597 3.92 1.15 51.48
CA LEU A 597 2.58 0.76 51.03
C LEU A 597 2.52 -0.77 50.92
N PRO A 598 1.50 -1.44 51.47
CA PRO A 598 1.26 -2.84 51.17
C PRO A 598 0.86 -2.98 49.70
N VAL A 599 1.46 -3.94 49.00
CA VAL A 599 1.24 -4.19 47.57
C VAL A 599 1.11 -5.68 47.28
N VAL A 600 0.29 -6.00 46.28
CA VAL A 600 0.22 -7.33 45.68
C VAL A 600 0.87 -7.29 44.30
N VAL A 601 1.78 -8.21 44.03
CA VAL A 601 2.40 -8.37 42.71
C VAL A 601 1.34 -8.82 41.71
N ARG A 602 1.14 -8.07 40.63
CA ARG A 602 0.23 -8.45 39.54
C ARG A 602 0.95 -9.09 38.37
N ALA A 603 2.11 -8.56 38.02
CA ALA A 603 2.86 -8.97 36.85
C ALA A 603 4.36 -8.82 37.07
N VAL A 604 5.14 -9.62 36.37
CA VAL A 604 6.60 -9.59 36.39
C VAL A 604 7.07 -9.64 34.94
N GLU A 605 7.61 -8.54 34.45
CA GLU A 605 8.10 -8.38 33.09
C GLU A 605 9.63 -8.31 33.09
N ARG A 606 10.27 -9.32 32.48
CA ARG A 606 11.74 -9.43 32.46
C ARG A 606 12.33 -8.63 31.30
N SER A 607 13.30 -7.77 31.60
CA SER A 607 14.07 -7.01 30.62
C SER A 607 15.58 -7.13 30.92
N GLY A 608 16.14 -8.30 30.59
CA GLY A 608 17.55 -8.60 30.88
C GLY A 608 17.82 -8.74 32.38
N ALA A 609 18.80 -7.99 32.89
CA ALA A 609 19.20 -8.03 34.30
C ALA A 609 18.24 -7.27 35.24
N LEU A 610 17.41 -6.39 34.68
CA LEU A 610 16.37 -5.65 35.38
C LEU A 610 15.00 -6.27 35.07
N VAL A 611 14.12 -6.23 36.06
CA VAL A 611 12.78 -6.78 36.00
C VAL A 611 11.82 -5.70 36.47
N THR A 612 10.83 -5.39 35.62
CA THR A 612 9.75 -4.49 35.99
C THR A 612 8.64 -5.30 36.65
N VAL A 613 8.27 -4.92 37.88
CA VAL A 613 7.25 -5.59 38.67
C VAL A 613 6.03 -4.67 38.74
N GLY A 614 4.91 -5.14 38.21
CA GLY A 614 3.62 -4.46 38.33
C GLY A 614 2.99 -4.78 39.68
N LEU A 615 2.59 -3.75 40.41
CA LEU A 615 2.12 -3.81 41.79
C LEU A 615 0.73 -3.19 41.91
N ASP A 616 -0.04 -3.66 42.89
CA ASP A 616 -1.34 -3.09 43.25
C ASP A 616 -1.44 -2.81 44.74
N SER A 617 -1.80 -1.59 45.10
CA SER A 617 -2.09 -1.18 46.47
C SER A 617 -3.53 -0.70 46.56
N GLY A 618 -4.45 -1.61 46.93
CA GLY A 618 -5.87 -1.30 47.08
C GLY A 618 -6.49 -0.68 45.83
N GLY A 619 -6.21 -1.25 44.65
CA GLY A 619 -6.69 -0.76 43.35
C GLY A 619 -5.81 0.32 42.69
N ARG A 620 -4.76 0.79 43.37
CA ARG A 620 -3.79 1.75 42.82
C ARG A 620 -2.61 1.00 42.21
N ARG A 621 -2.30 1.28 40.94
CA ARG A 621 -1.23 0.60 40.22
C ARG A 621 0.11 1.29 40.47
N LEU A 622 1.12 0.50 40.82
CA LEU A 622 2.51 0.92 40.85
C LEU A 622 3.37 0.03 39.96
N ALA A 623 4.55 0.51 39.61
CA ALA A 623 5.61 -0.27 39.00
C ALA A 623 6.88 -0.13 39.85
N ALA A 624 7.68 -1.19 39.91
CA ALA A 624 9.00 -1.18 40.52
C ALA A 624 10.04 -1.81 39.58
N THR A 625 11.21 -1.19 39.45
CA THR A 625 12.35 -1.80 38.76
C THR A 625 13.26 -2.46 39.77
N VAL A 626 13.39 -3.79 39.70
CA VAL A 626 14.26 -4.57 40.59
C VAL A 626 15.22 -5.44 39.79
N THR A 627 16.26 -5.99 40.42
CA THR A 627 17.17 -6.92 39.76
C THR A 627 16.54 -8.31 39.65
N ALA A 628 16.96 -9.09 38.64
CA ALA A 628 16.56 -10.49 38.52
C ALA A 628 16.95 -11.33 39.76
N GLY A 629 18.04 -10.96 40.44
CA GLY A 629 18.45 -11.57 41.71
C GLY A 629 17.47 -11.30 42.84
N ALA A 630 17.00 -10.06 42.99
CA ALA A 630 15.99 -9.71 43.99
C ALA A 630 14.66 -10.44 43.75
N VAL A 631 14.25 -10.61 42.49
CA VAL A 631 13.07 -11.41 42.12
C VAL A 631 13.19 -12.86 42.60
N ALA A 632 14.36 -13.48 42.39
CA ALA A 632 14.61 -14.86 42.81
C ALA A 632 14.70 -14.99 44.34
N GLN A 633 15.37 -14.05 45.01
CA GLN A 633 15.58 -14.08 46.46
C GLN A 633 14.28 -13.85 47.24
N LEU A 634 13.46 -12.88 46.82
CA LEU A 634 12.20 -12.52 47.47
C LEU A 634 11.00 -13.35 46.98
N GLY A 635 11.23 -14.29 46.06
CA GLY A 635 10.16 -15.11 45.47
C GLY A 635 9.07 -14.29 44.78
N ILE A 636 9.45 -13.21 44.07
CA ILE A 636 8.49 -12.27 43.47
C ILE A 636 7.75 -12.95 42.31
N ALA A 637 6.47 -13.23 42.53
CA ALA A 637 5.56 -13.82 41.56
C ALA A 637 4.16 -13.20 41.67
N PRO A 638 3.33 -13.25 40.61
CA PRO A 638 1.95 -12.78 40.69
C PRO A 638 1.19 -13.38 41.88
N GLY A 639 0.52 -12.53 42.65
CA GLY A 639 -0.19 -12.87 43.88
C GLY A 639 0.64 -12.72 45.17
N ARG A 640 1.96 -12.51 45.10
CA ARG A 640 2.79 -12.29 46.28
C ARG A 640 2.50 -10.93 46.91
N GLU A 641 2.32 -10.90 48.23
CA GLU A 641 2.20 -9.68 49.02
C GLU A 641 3.59 -9.21 49.46
N LEU A 642 3.86 -7.92 49.29
CA LEU A 642 5.11 -7.25 49.64
C LEU A 642 4.81 -5.84 50.13
N ILE A 643 5.83 -5.14 50.62
CA ILE A 643 5.79 -3.72 50.95
C ILE A 643 6.61 -2.94 49.94
N ALA A 644 5.95 -2.02 49.24
CA ALA A 644 6.58 -1.06 48.36
C ALA A 644 7.06 0.15 49.18
N VAL A 645 8.37 0.33 49.23
CA VAL A 645 9.04 1.43 49.92
C VAL A 645 9.49 2.44 48.89
N ILE A 646 9.00 3.68 48.99
CA ILE A 646 9.19 4.70 47.97
C ILE A 646 9.99 5.87 48.54
N LYS A 647 11.09 6.22 47.89
CA LYS A 647 11.94 7.32 48.33
C LYS A 647 11.30 8.66 48.00
N ALA A 648 10.91 9.42 49.03
CA ALA A 648 10.16 10.68 48.85
C ALA A 648 10.86 11.72 47.96
N VAL A 649 12.21 11.76 47.94
CA VAL A 649 12.96 12.72 47.09
C VAL A 649 12.79 12.44 45.59
N GLU A 650 12.41 11.23 45.23
CA GLU A 650 12.18 10.81 43.83
C GLU A 650 10.72 10.96 43.42
N VAL A 651 9.80 11.07 44.38
CA VAL A 651 8.37 11.30 44.14
C VAL A 651 8.11 12.77 43.87
N ARG A 652 7.52 13.08 42.71
CA ARG A 652 7.16 14.47 42.37
C ARG A 652 5.66 14.69 42.53
N ILE A 653 5.28 15.72 43.28
CA ILE A 653 3.87 16.07 43.49
C ILE A 653 3.47 17.14 42.48
N VAL A 654 2.50 16.85 41.62
CA VAL A 654 2.02 17.76 40.58
C VAL A 654 0.53 18.07 40.75
N PRO A 655 0.08 19.29 40.44
CA PRO A 655 -1.34 19.60 40.42
C PRO A 655 -2.05 18.78 39.32
N ARG A 656 -3.33 18.47 39.54
CA ARG A 656 -4.20 17.85 38.53
C ARG A 656 -5.41 18.75 38.33
N GLY A 657 -5.48 19.36 37.15
CA GLY A 657 -6.55 20.28 36.73
C GLY A 657 -7.62 19.60 35.91
#